data_AF-A0A945F6J0-F1
#
_entry.id   AF-A0A945F6J0-F1
#
_cell.length_a   1.000
_cell.length_b   1.000
_cell.length_c   1.000
_cell.angle_alpha   90.00
_cell.angle_beta   90.00
_cell.angle_gamma   90.00
#
_symmetry.space_group_name_H-M   'P 1'
#
loop_
_entity.id
_entity.type
_entity.pdbx_description
1 polymer ?
#
loop_
_entity_poly.entity_id
_entity_poly.type
_entity_poly.pdbx_seq_one_letter_code
_entity_poly.pdbx_strand_id
1 'polypeptide(L)'
;MTEKKTKRQRLKEMLTKRNIVIAVLFALFVSQYFQMQSMFGTFSFLQGRDSSLITEIGQIKEAYGEFSGDLNEMRDYLRLPTKSYTGFNDNADFEETEDENQDQVQLALFKYVDFLATEKNSLERTEVNKEMLGAVLKSVSFNQMIEDSGWSILDGETVSILNENGEEFLKVVLDSESGKVFANTVIAEIEITAETAKDFEKQLAEFLTGQKNRIGDSQKWLTDADAALNEALKTEDYLALPVNIVASAGEDSDLSRRYEVTNLNDDPIGEIVFDPSEMTITLLDKRNPDLSVQADDISTALIPFLKNLDTKTLLEKKYSDSLAGVKNTLGDNGFQLLLEQAGIKVSEDPREDELRVYFDFIDVDEAILSSVAIEKSTGVINIVDSEGNNPQNLLLFDPEYKKKTLELPEYVPIYGDEALSSDSAMTILVAGKHGALVDTMIIVHIDDGRRDMRMVSLPRDLFFQGRKINAYAHYYGMGELAKELSKISGYEIDKYILIDMYAFIDVIDLIGGIDITLENAVIDPTYRVVDDGVEGTLHYEPGDYHLSGVEALRLARTRHTSSDFARAERQQLILKAIQSKARNFGFGDADTIYEIARSVLKQTETNIELEEAIAYFFRYQNYEITSMDVMSSGNVLYVPEYTTVEECATRKAEAEANGEDASGCDDLNHAYTLAPRDNDWNLIKWFFRENFDTA
;
A
#
# COMPACT_ATOMS: atom_id res chain seq x y z
N MET A 1 -7.60 29.38 -74.36
CA MET A 1 -8.68 29.08 -73.36
C MET A 1 -8.52 27.68 -72.75
N THR A 2 -7.29 27.21 -72.50
CA THR A 2 -7.01 25.78 -72.23
C THR A 2 -6.02 25.53 -71.10
N GLU A 3 -5.84 26.51 -70.20
CA GLU A 3 -4.94 26.35 -69.03
C GLU A 3 -5.62 26.60 -67.68
N LYS A 4 -6.83 27.19 -67.67
CA LYS A 4 -7.66 27.35 -66.45
C LYS A 4 -8.58 26.15 -66.15
N LYS A 5 -8.73 25.20 -67.08
CA LYS A 5 -9.58 24.00 -66.89
C LYS A 5 -8.85 22.87 -66.13
N THR A 6 -7.53 22.75 -66.24
CA THR A 6 -6.74 21.67 -65.65
C THR A 6 -6.49 21.82 -64.14
N LYS A 7 -6.38 23.07 -63.63
CA LYS A 7 -6.18 23.31 -62.19
C LYS A 7 -7.46 23.11 -61.36
N ARG A 8 -8.63 23.46 -61.91
CA ARG A 8 -9.95 23.21 -61.27
C ARG A 8 -10.34 21.72 -61.28
N GLN A 9 -9.88 20.96 -62.27
CA GLN A 9 -10.17 19.53 -62.38
C GLN A 9 -9.30 18.70 -61.41
N ARG A 10 -8.01 19.05 -61.26
CA ARG A 10 -7.12 18.45 -60.23
C ARG A 10 -7.49 18.83 -58.79
N LEU A 11 -7.97 20.06 -58.55
CA LEU A 11 -8.47 20.46 -57.22
C LEU A 11 -9.79 19.75 -56.88
N LYS A 12 -10.66 19.51 -57.87
CA LYS A 12 -11.89 18.71 -57.69
C LYS A 12 -11.58 17.24 -57.42
N GLU A 13 -10.59 16.64 -58.09
CA GLU A 13 -10.14 15.26 -57.84
C GLU A 13 -9.41 15.08 -56.49
N MET A 14 -8.64 16.08 -56.03
CA MET A 14 -8.06 16.08 -54.67
C MET A 14 -9.12 16.27 -53.57
N LEU A 15 -10.11 17.15 -53.79
CA LEU A 15 -11.21 17.37 -52.84
C LEU A 15 -12.19 16.18 -52.78
N THR A 16 -12.37 15.44 -53.87
CA THR A 16 -13.16 14.18 -53.83
C THR A 16 -12.42 13.05 -53.13
N LYS A 17 -11.09 12.92 -53.29
CA LYS A 17 -10.31 11.92 -52.55
C LYS A 17 -10.20 12.24 -51.04
N ARG A 18 -10.05 13.51 -50.65
CA ARG A 18 -10.04 13.91 -49.23
C ARG A 18 -11.40 13.71 -48.54
N ASN A 19 -12.50 13.94 -49.26
CA ASN A 19 -13.85 13.69 -48.75
C ASN A 19 -14.19 12.19 -48.68
N ILE A 20 -13.57 11.34 -49.50
CA ILE A 20 -13.72 9.88 -49.38
C ILE A 20 -12.95 9.34 -48.17
N VAL A 21 -11.73 9.83 -47.90
CA VAL A 21 -10.97 9.44 -46.70
C VAL A 21 -11.65 9.95 -45.42
N ILE A 22 -12.17 11.18 -45.42
CA ILE A 22 -12.95 11.72 -44.29
C ILE A 22 -14.29 10.98 -44.14
N ALA A 23 -14.97 10.62 -45.22
CA ALA A 23 -16.21 9.83 -45.13
C ALA A 23 -15.98 8.38 -44.68
N VAL A 24 -14.84 7.77 -45.02
CA VAL A 24 -14.44 6.43 -44.54
C VAL A 24 -14.04 6.48 -43.07
N LEU A 25 -13.27 7.48 -42.65
CA LEU A 25 -12.94 7.70 -41.24
C LEU A 25 -14.18 8.06 -40.42
N PHE A 26 -15.09 8.88 -40.94
CA PHE A 26 -16.35 9.23 -40.29
C PHE A 26 -17.33 8.05 -40.27
N ALA A 27 -17.34 7.17 -41.29
CA ALA A 27 -18.12 5.95 -41.27
C ALA A 27 -17.56 4.91 -40.29
N LEU A 28 -16.23 4.81 -40.14
CA LEU A 28 -15.58 4.00 -39.11
C LEU A 28 -15.84 4.55 -37.70
N PHE A 29 -15.77 5.88 -37.54
CA PHE A 29 -16.09 6.57 -36.27
C PHE A 29 -17.57 6.44 -35.91
N VAL A 30 -18.49 6.57 -36.86
CA VAL A 30 -19.93 6.42 -36.63
C VAL A 30 -20.30 4.95 -36.37
N SER A 31 -19.61 3.99 -37.02
CA SER A 31 -19.77 2.55 -36.73
C SER A 31 -19.26 2.20 -35.32
N GLN A 32 -18.12 2.76 -34.89
CA GLN A 32 -17.61 2.59 -33.52
C GLN A 32 -18.47 3.33 -32.49
N TYR A 33 -18.96 4.53 -32.81
CA TYR A 33 -19.84 5.34 -31.94
C TYR A 33 -21.21 4.68 -31.71
N PHE A 34 -21.79 4.02 -32.73
CA PHE A 34 -23.05 3.27 -32.57
C PHE A 34 -22.87 1.93 -31.84
N GLN A 35 -21.68 1.32 -31.87
CA GLN A 35 -21.35 0.20 -30.97
C GLN A 35 -21.11 0.66 -29.52
N MET A 36 -20.64 1.90 -29.31
CA MET A 36 -20.37 2.47 -28.00
C MET A 36 -21.64 2.94 -27.24
N GLN A 37 -22.68 3.36 -27.97
CA GLN A 37 -23.93 3.87 -27.38
C GLN A 37 -24.94 2.78 -26.95
N SER A 38 -24.73 1.50 -27.31
CA SER A 38 -25.58 0.42 -26.76
C SER A 38 -25.10 -0.11 -25.40
N MET A 39 -24.02 0.46 -24.84
CA MET A 39 -23.29 -0.10 -23.70
C MET A 39 -23.22 0.80 -22.45
N PHE A 40 -23.99 1.89 -22.39
CA PHE A 40 -24.15 2.67 -21.15
C PHE A 40 -25.61 3.02 -20.88
N GLY A 41 -26.31 2.04 -20.32
CA GLY A 41 -27.57 2.22 -19.60
C GLY A 41 -27.44 1.65 -18.18
N THR A 42 -27.33 2.56 -17.21
CA THR A 42 -27.66 2.43 -15.78
C THR A 42 -26.79 1.57 -14.84
N PHE A 43 -25.95 2.29 -14.06
CA PHE A 43 -25.72 2.21 -12.60
C PHE A 43 -26.15 0.93 -11.84
N SER A 44 -25.24 0.28 -11.10
CA SER A 44 -24.89 0.61 -9.69
C SER A 44 -24.18 -0.53 -8.94
N PHE A 45 -23.27 -0.09 -8.06
CA PHE A 45 -22.92 -0.66 -6.75
C PHE A 45 -21.78 -1.71 -6.62
N LEU A 46 -20.94 -1.42 -5.63
CA LEU A 46 -19.70 -2.05 -5.17
C LEU A 46 -19.93 -3.42 -4.51
N GLN A 47 -18.91 -4.30 -4.58
CA GLN A 47 -18.14 -4.76 -3.40
C GLN A 47 -17.21 -5.94 -3.76
N GLY A 48 -16.04 -5.98 -3.10
CA GLY A 48 -15.30 -7.22 -2.88
C GLY A 48 -13.82 -7.14 -3.24
N ARG A 49 -12.97 -7.33 -2.24
CA ARG A 49 -11.50 -7.21 -2.29
C ARG A 49 -10.80 -8.50 -2.71
N ASP A 50 -9.50 -8.32 -2.95
CA ASP A 50 -8.37 -9.23 -2.70
C ASP A 50 -8.01 -10.29 -3.77
N SER A 51 -6.92 -10.02 -4.49
CA SER A 51 -5.76 -10.94 -4.63
C SER A 51 -4.67 -10.30 -5.51
N SER A 52 -3.75 -9.55 -4.89
CA SER A 52 -2.52 -9.08 -5.56
C SER A 52 -1.32 -9.64 -4.81
N LEU A 53 -0.62 -10.59 -5.42
CA LEU A 53 0.78 -10.94 -5.12
C LEU A 53 1.34 -11.96 -6.14
N ILE A 54 0.48 -12.70 -6.87
CA ILE A 54 0.93 -13.70 -7.87
C ILE A 54 0.88 -13.15 -9.31
N THR A 55 0.02 -12.17 -9.61
CA THR A 55 -0.11 -11.55 -10.94
C THR A 55 1.04 -10.59 -11.28
N GLU A 56 1.74 -10.05 -10.27
CA GLU A 56 2.78 -9.03 -10.45
C GLU A 56 4.10 -9.58 -11.02
N ILE A 57 4.39 -10.89 -10.93
CA ILE A 57 5.69 -11.43 -11.36
C ILE A 57 5.70 -11.78 -12.86
N GLY A 58 4.55 -12.10 -13.45
CA GLY A 58 4.42 -12.46 -14.87
C GLY A 58 4.48 -11.26 -15.83
N GLN A 59 3.73 -10.19 -15.52
CA GLN A 59 3.65 -8.98 -16.35
C GLN A 59 4.98 -8.20 -16.43
N ILE A 60 5.89 -8.42 -15.48
CA ILE A 60 7.23 -7.81 -15.45
C ILE A 60 8.17 -8.40 -16.51
N LYS A 61 8.00 -9.66 -16.94
CA LYS A 61 8.97 -10.30 -17.87
C LYS A 61 8.76 -9.92 -19.33
N GLU A 62 7.50 -9.82 -19.78
CA GLU A 62 7.18 -9.59 -21.19
C GLU A 62 7.39 -8.11 -21.57
N ALA A 63 7.03 -7.18 -20.67
CA ALA A 63 7.26 -5.75 -20.84
C ALA A 63 8.75 -5.37 -20.97
N TYR A 64 9.67 -6.05 -20.26
CA TYR A 64 11.11 -5.74 -20.31
C TYR A 64 11.79 -6.13 -21.63
N GLY A 65 11.31 -7.19 -22.29
CA GLY A 65 11.84 -7.66 -23.57
C GLY A 65 11.56 -6.68 -24.70
N GLU A 66 10.30 -6.25 -24.83
CA GLU A 66 9.87 -5.28 -25.84
C GLU A 66 10.38 -3.86 -25.54
N PHE A 67 10.41 -3.44 -24.27
CA PHE A 67 10.94 -2.14 -23.81
C PHE A 67 12.42 -1.91 -24.16
N SER A 68 13.26 -2.94 -24.06
CA SER A 68 14.68 -2.84 -24.41
C SER A 68 14.92 -2.67 -25.93
N GLY A 69 13.99 -3.19 -26.75
CA GLY A 69 13.96 -3.04 -28.20
C GLY A 69 13.52 -1.63 -28.60
N ASP A 70 12.38 -1.19 -28.07
CA ASP A 70 11.78 0.12 -28.37
C ASP A 70 12.68 1.29 -27.94
N LEU A 71 13.37 1.16 -26.81
CA LEU A 71 14.34 2.17 -26.33
C LEU A 71 15.59 2.24 -27.21
N ASN A 72 16.11 1.12 -27.68
CA ASN A 72 17.24 1.16 -28.61
C ASN A 72 16.81 1.65 -29.99
N GLU A 73 15.56 1.44 -30.41
CA GLU A 73 15.00 1.99 -31.66
C GLU A 73 14.83 3.52 -31.57
N MET A 74 14.36 4.06 -30.45
CA MET A 74 14.33 5.52 -30.20
C MET A 74 15.72 6.13 -30.05
N ARG A 75 16.67 5.44 -29.40
CA ARG A 75 18.06 5.90 -29.29
C ARG A 75 18.74 5.94 -30.65
N ASP A 76 18.49 4.95 -31.52
CA ASP A 76 18.96 4.96 -32.90
C ASP A 76 18.35 6.14 -33.69
N TYR A 77 17.06 6.45 -33.48
CA TYR A 77 16.41 7.61 -34.09
C TYR A 77 17.03 8.94 -33.62
N LEU A 78 17.39 9.04 -32.33
CA LEU A 78 18.04 10.21 -31.71
C LEU A 78 19.57 10.24 -31.86
N ARG A 79 20.18 9.27 -32.57
CA ARG A 79 21.64 9.09 -32.72
C ARG A 79 22.41 8.95 -31.41
N LEU A 80 21.81 8.33 -30.41
CA LEU A 80 22.43 8.00 -29.13
C LEU A 80 23.01 6.56 -29.16
N PRO A 81 24.07 6.24 -28.39
CA PRO A 81 24.64 4.90 -28.36
C PRO A 81 23.67 3.87 -27.77
N THR A 82 23.59 2.66 -28.30
CA THR A 82 22.76 1.59 -27.72
C THR A 82 23.25 1.16 -26.33
N LYS A 83 22.33 0.75 -25.46
CA LYS A 83 22.63 0.34 -24.06
C LYS A 83 21.95 -1.00 -23.75
N SER A 84 22.58 -1.84 -22.93
CA SER A 84 22.04 -3.12 -22.46
C SER A 84 21.38 -2.93 -21.09
N TYR A 85 20.20 -3.51 -20.92
CA TYR A 85 19.32 -3.35 -19.75
C TYR A 85 19.09 -4.65 -18.97
N THR A 86 19.93 -5.68 -19.15
CA THR A 86 19.74 -7.00 -18.54
C THR A 86 20.27 -7.04 -17.10
N GLY A 87 19.38 -7.10 -16.11
CA GLY A 87 19.74 -7.07 -14.69
C GLY A 87 18.94 -8.00 -13.75
N PHE A 88 18.13 -8.94 -14.26
CA PHE A 88 17.48 -9.96 -13.43
C PHE A 88 17.31 -11.25 -14.25
N ASN A 89 17.81 -12.39 -13.74
CA ASN A 89 17.62 -13.69 -14.38
C ASN A 89 17.06 -14.73 -13.40
N ASP A 90 16.11 -15.51 -13.94
CA ASP A 90 15.78 -16.92 -13.69
C ASP A 90 14.95 -17.31 -12.44
N ASN A 91 13.64 -17.53 -12.57
CA ASN A 91 13.05 -18.77 -13.13
C ASN A 91 11.51 -18.83 -13.05
N ALA A 92 10.96 -19.75 -13.86
CA ALA A 92 9.62 -20.35 -13.89
C ALA A 92 8.47 -19.58 -14.59
N ASP A 93 7.82 -20.34 -15.48
CA ASP A 93 6.82 -20.00 -16.50
C ASP A 93 5.40 -19.81 -15.93
N PHE A 94 4.58 -18.93 -16.54
CA PHE A 94 3.13 -19.11 -16.80
C PHE A 94 2.66 -18.03 -17.79
N GLU A 95 1.98 -18.44 -18.87
CA GLU A 95 1.36 -17.60 -19.91
C GLU A 95 -0.07 -17.17 -19.49
N GLU A 96 -0.48 -15.93 -19.77
CA GLU A 96 -1.88 -15.60 -20.10
C GLU A 96 -2.02 -14.24 -20.83
N THR A 97 -2.85 -14.19 -21.88
CA THR A 97 -2.99 -13.10 -22.88
C THR A 97 -4.12 -12.10 -22.56
N GLU A 98 -3.91 -10.83 -22.95
CA GLU A 98 -4.75 -9.63 -22.77
C GLU A 98 -6.02 -9.56 -23.65
N ASP A 99 -7.19 -9.25 -23.04
CA ASP A 99 -8.25 -8.37 -23.58
C ASP A 99 -9.39 -8.24 -22.54
N GLU A 100 -9.41 -7.24 -21.63
CA GLU A 100 -10.48 -7.16 -20.61
C GLU A 100 -10.85 -5.73 -20.16
N ASN A 101 -11.70 -5.04 -20.91
CA ASN A 101 -12.53 -3.98 -20.30
C ASN A 101 -13.98 -3.92 -20.86
N GLN A 102 -14.23 -4.38 -22.09
CA GLN A 102 -15.60 -4.76 -22.52
C GLN A 102 -15.98 -6.17 -22.07
N ASP A 103 -14.99 -7.08 -22.01
CA ASP A 103 -15.19 -8.42 -21.50
C ASP A 103 -15.49 -8.42 -20.01
N GLN A 104 -15.08 -7.46 -19.17
CA GLN A 104 -15.35 -7.57 -17.73
C GLN A 104 -16.83 -7.52 -17.35
N VAL A 105 -17.67 -6.73 -18.04
CA VAL A 105 -19.12 -6.70 -17.79
C VAL A 105 -19.80 -7.90 -18.43
N GLN A 106 -19.38 -8.30 -19.63
CA GLN A 106 -19.92 -9.45 -20.33
C GLN A 106 -19.51 -10.76 -19.63
N LEU A 107 -18.28 -10.87 -19.15
CA LEU A 107 -17.69 -11.90 -18.31
C LEU A 107 -18.27 -11.84 -16.89
N ALA A 108 -18.60 -10.69 -16.31
CA ALA A 108 -19.32 -10.63 -15.04
C ALA A 108 -20.76 -11.13 -15.20
N LEU A 109 -21.43 -10.82 -16.30
CA LEU A 109 -22.75 -11.37 -16.65
C LEU A 109 -22.68 -12.85 -17.02
N PHE A 110 -21.65 -13.30 -17.74
CA PHE A 110 -21.40 -14.71 -18.02
C PHE A 110 -21.02 -15.44 -16.73
N LYS A 111 -20.17 -14.88 -15.86
CA LYS A 111 -19.85 -15.40 -14.52
C LYS A 111 -21.06 -15.40 -13.61
N TYR A 112 -21.99 -14.45 -13.74
CA TYR A 112 -23.24 -14.44 -12.95
C TYR A 112 -24.26 -15.44 -13.50
N VAL A 113 -24.39 -15.59 -14.81
CA VAL A 113 -25.23 -16.64 -15.42
C VAL A 113 -24.61 -18.02 -15.22
N ASP A 114 -23.28 -18.13 -15.24
CA ASP A 114 -22.52 -19.33 -14.92
C ASP A 114 -22.55 -19.60 -13.42
N PHE A 115 -22.59 -18.58 -12.57
CA PHE A 115 -22.88 -18.70 -11.13
C PHE A 115 -24.31 -19.19 -10.92
N LEU A 116 -25.33 -18.61 -11.57
CA LEU A 116 -26.72 -19.09 -11.49
C LEU A 116 -26.88 -20.49 -12.10
N ALA A 117 -26.13 -20.82 -13.14
CA ALA A 117 -26.08 -22.16 -13.70
C ALA A 117 -25.34 -23.11 -12.76
N THR A 118 -24.28 -22.67 -12.08
CA THR A 118 -23.52 -23.40 -11.08
C THR A 118 -24.34 -23.61 -9.82
N GLU A 119 -25.11 -22.62 -9.39
CA GLU A 119 -26.05 -22.66 -8.26
C GLU A 119 -27.21 -23.60 -8.59
N LYS A 120 -27.81 -23.49 -9.78
CA LYS A 120 -28.82 -24.45 -10.26
C LYS A 120 -28.25 -25.87 -10.37
N ASN A 121 -27.08 -26.03 -10.97
CA ASN A 121 -26.40 -27.32 -11.07
C ASN A 121 -25.96 -27.82 -9.69
N SER A 122 -25.64 -26.95 -8.74
CA SER A 122 -25.28 -27.31 -7.37
C SER A 122 -26.48 -27.85 -6.63
N LEU A 123 -27.66 -27.24 -6.78
CA LEU A 123 -28.92 -27.73 -6.23
C LEU A 123 -29.32 -29.08 -6.84
N GLU A 124 -29.20 -29.23 -8.17
CA GLU A 124 -29.45 -30.51 -8.86
C GLU A 124 -28.44 -31.59 -8.44
N ARG A 125 -27.15 -31.25 -8.30
CA ARG A 125 -26.10 -32.15 -7.79
C ARG A 125 -26.30 -32.50 -6.33
N THR A 126 -26.73 -31.55 -5.49
CA THR A 126 -26.99 -31.73 -4.06
C THR A 126 -28.05 -32.80 -3.86
N GLU A 127 -29.18 -32.70 -4.57
CA GLU A 127 -30.26 -33.69 -4.47
C GLU A 127 -29.83 -35.07 -4.98
N VAL A 128 -29.13 -35.13 -6.12
CA VAL A 128 -28.63 -36.40 -6.68
C VAL A 128 -27.59 -37.06 -5.76
N ASN A 129 -26.64 -36.31 -5.23
CA ASN A 129 -25.62 -36.80 -4.31
C ASN A 129 -26.21 -37.22 -2.95
N LYS A 130 -27.23 -36.51 -2.47
CA LYS A 130 -27.98 -36.88 -1.27
C LYS A 130 -28.74 -38.19 -1.45
N GLU A 131 -29.37 -38.41 -2.61
CA GLU A 131 -30.00 -39.69 -2.94
C GLU A 131 -28.98 -40.82 -3.05
N MET A 132 -27.82 -40.58 -3.69
CA MET A 132 -26.75 -41.57 -3.80
C MET A 132 -26.16 -41.94 -2.44
N LEU A 133 -25.85 -40.95 -1.59
CA LEU A 133 -25.38 -41.20 -0.22
C LEU A 133 -26.41 -42.02 0.57
N GLY A 134 -27.70 -41.67 0.48
CA GLY A 134 -28.78 -42.43 1.10
C GLY A 134 -28.93 -43.87 0.57
N ALA A 135 -28.55 -44.12 -0.69
CA ALA A 135 -28.52 -45.46 -1.27
C ALA A 135 -27.29 -46.27 -0.81
N VAL A 136 -26.13 -45.64 -0.67
CA VAL A 136 -24.90 -46.25 -0.09
C VAL A 136 -25.15 -46.66 1.36
N LEU A 137 -25.77 -45.80 2.16
CA LEU A 137 -26.11 -46.11 3.56
C LEU A 137 -27.09 -47.29 3.72
N LYS A 138 -27.90 -47.58 2.70
CA LYS A 138 -28.82 -48.72 2.66
C LYS A 138 -28.23 -49.96 2.01
N SER A 139 -27.00 -49.87 1.47
CA SER A 139 -26.33 -50.96 0.78
C SER A 139 -25.93 -52.06 1.76
N VAL A 140 -26.28 -53.30 1.44
CA VAL A 140 -25.95 -54.47 2.27
C VAL A 140 -24.44 -54.73 2.24
N SER A 141 -23.78 -54.52 1.10
CA SER A 141 -22.33 -54.72 0.96
C SER A 141 -21.53 -53.68 1.74
N PHE A 142 -21.95 -52.41 1.68
CA PHE A 142 -21.30 -51.34 2.44
C PHE A 142 -21.45 -51.55 3.95
N ASN A 143 -22.67 -51.80 4.43
CA ASN A 143 -22.91 -52.04 5.85
C ASN A 143 -22.16 -53.27 6.36
N GLN A 144 -22.10 -54.36 5.59
CA GLN A 144 -21.30 -55.54 5.96
C GLN A 144 -19.80 -55.21 6.04
N MET A 145 -19.26 -54.40 5.12
CA MET A 145 -17.86 -53.97 5.16
C MET A 145 -17.55 -53.14 6.42
N ILE A 146 -18.45 -52.24 6.80
CA ILE A 146 -18.35 -51.43 8.01
C ILE A 146 -18.37 -52.33 9.26
N GLU A 147 -19.33 -53.26 9.34
CA GLU A 147 -19.44 -54.21 10.45
C GLU A 147 -18.23 -55.15 10.55
N ASP A 148 -17.77 -55.72 9.42
CA ASP A 148 -16.59 -56.59 9.35
C ASP A 148 -15.31 -55.83 9.75
N SER A 149 -15.32 -54.51 9.63
CA SER A 149 -14.23 -53.63 10.02
C SER A 149 -14.28 -53.16 11.47
N GLY A 150 -15.33 -53.52 12.23
CA GLY A 150 -15.54 -53.08 13.61
C GLY A 150 -16.08 -51.65 13.74
N TRP A 151 -16.55 -51.06 12.64
CA TRP A 151 -16.98 -49.66 12.58
C TRP A 151 -18.49 -49.53 12.74
N SER A 152 -18.97 -48.32 13.00
CA SER A 152 -20.40 -48.01 13.03
C SER A 152 -20.71 -46.69 12.33
N ILE A 153 -21.93 -46.56 11.81
CA ILE A 153 -22.38 -45.35 11.12
C ILE A 153 -23.29 -44.55 12.07
N LEU A 154 -23.04 -43.25 12.17
CA LEU A 154 -23.93 -42.29 12.79
C LEU A 154 -24.55 -41.42 11.69
N ASP A 155 -25.86 -41.55 11.52
CA ASP A 155 -26.65 -40.82 10.52
C ASP A 155 -27.33 -39.61 11.18
N GLY A 156 -26.95 -38.39 10.78
CA GLY A 156 -27.39 -37.12 11.37
C GLY A 156 -27.47 -36.00 10.31
N GLU A 157 -27.15 -34.75 10.68
CA GLU A 157 -27.02 -33.66 9.69
C GLU A 157 -25.85 -33.88 8.72
N THR A 158 -24.83 -34.59 9.19
CA THR A 158 -23.73 -35.16 8.39
C THR A 158 -23.63 -36.65 8.67
N VAL A 159 -23.06 -37.41 7.73
CA VAL A 159 -22.88 -38.85 7.89
C VAL A 159 -21.49 -39.11 8.45
N SER A 160 -21.42 -39.73 9.61
CA SER A 160 -20.15 -40.00 10.30
C SER A 160 -19.90 -41.49 10.47
N ILE A 161 -18.66 -41.93 10.32
CA ILE A 161 -18.24 -43.30 10.62
C ILE A 161 -17.36 -43.28 11.86
N LEU A 162 -17.74 -44.11 12.82
CA LEU A 162 -17.08 -44.26 14.10
C LEU A 162 -16.24 -45.54 14.12
N ASN A 163 -15.07 -45.47 14.76
CA ASN A 163 -14.20 -46.62 14.98
C ASN A 163 -14.74 -47.53 16.10
N GLU A 164 -14.00 -48.61 16.44
CA GLU A 164 -14.37 -49.56 17.51
C GLU A 164 -14.50 -48.90 18.90
N ASN A 165 -13.86 -47.75 19.11
CA ASN A 165 -13.90 -46.97 20.36
C ASN A 165 -15.04 -45.94 20.39
N GLY A 166 -15.80 -45.80 19.30
CA GLY A 166 -16.87 -44.82 19.16
C GLY A 166 -16.40 -43.41 18.77
N GLU A 167 -15.15 -43.26 18.32
CA GLU A 167 -14.60 -41.98 17.86
C GLU A 167 -14.85 -41.79 16.37
N GLU A 168 -15.29 -40.59 15.98
CA GLU A 168 -15.48 -40.22 14.58
C GLU A 168 -14.13 -40.14 13.87
N PHE A 169 -14.00 -40.87 12.76
CA PHE A 169 -12.78 -40.87 11.95
C PHE A 169 -13.02 -40.56 10.47
N LEU A 170 -14.27 -40.63 10.03
CA LEU A 170 -14.69 -40.16 8.73
C LEU A 170 -15.99 -39.36 8.89
N LYS A 171 -16.01 -38.18 8.29
CA LYS A 171 -17.20 -37.36 8.11
C LYS A 171 -17.46 -37.16 6.63
N VAL A 172 -18.64 -37.50 6.16
CA VAL A 172 -19.08 -37.22 4.80
C VAL A 172 -19.92 -35.95 4.84
N VAL A 173 -19.40 -34.90 4.21
CA VAL A 173 -20.00 -33.57 4.16
C VAL A 173 -20.55 -33.33 2.77
N LEU A 174 -21.82 -32.97 2.69
CA LEU A 174 -22.42 -32.44 1.48
C LEU A 174 -22.33 -30.92 1.58
N ASP A 175 -21.48 -30.32 0.75
CA ASP A 175 -21.34 -28.88 0.66
C ASP A 175 -22.61 -28.30 0.02
N SER A 176 -23.32 -27.47 0.79
CA SER A 176 -24.59 -26.87 0.38
C SER A 176 -24.43 -25.80 -0.72
N GLU A 177 -23.24 -25.23 -0.90
CA GLU A 177 -22.96 -24.19 -1.90
C GLU A 177 -22.52 -24.80 -3.23
N SER A 178 -21.66 -25.82 -3.21
CA SER A 178 -21.15 -26.45 -4.44
C SER A 178 -21.96 -27.67 -4.90
N GLY A 179 -22.70 -28.29 -3.98
CA GLY A 179 -23.39 -29.56 -4.15
C GLY A 179 -22.46 -30.77 -4.25
N LYS A 180 -21.17 -30.57 -3.94
CA LYS A 180 -20.14 -31.62 -3.91
C LYS A 180 -20.21 -32.40 -2.61
N VAL A 181 -19.74 -33.64 -2.65
CA VAL A 181 -19.58 -34.45 -1.45
C VAL A 181 -18.12 -34.64 -1.17
N PHE A 182 -17.72 -34.30 0.05
CA PHE A 182 -16.40 -34.53 0.57
C PHE A 182 -16.45 -35.62 1.64
N ALA A 183 -15.47 -36.51 1.62
CA ALA A 183 -15.25 -37.49 2.66
C ALA A 183 -13.95 -37.12 3.38
N ASN A 184 -14.09 -36.71 4.63
CA ASN A 184 -13.05 -36.06 5.42
C ASN A 184 -12.64 -37.00 6.54
N THR A 185 -11.35 -37.30 6.61
CA THR A 185 -10.73 -37.99 7.74
C THR A 185 -9.83 -37.01 8.48
N VAL A 186 -9.24 -37.44 9.59
CA VAL A 186 -8.24 -36.64 10.32
C VAL A 186 -6.95 -36.38 9.52
N ILE A 187 -6.70 -37.05 8.38
CA ILE A 187 -5.42 -36.95 7.63
C ILE A 187 -5.57 -36.72 6.13
N ALA A 188 -6.78 -36.82 5.61
CA ALA A 188 -7.03 -36.78 4.19
C ALA A 188 -8.49 -36.40 3.94
N GLU A 189 -8.68 -35.68 2.85
CA GLU A 189 -9.98 -35.35 2.26
C GLU A 189 -10.02 -35.91 0.84
N ILE A 190 -11.17 -36.42 0.42
CA ILE A 190 -11.46 -36.69 -0.99
C ILE A 190 -12.78 -36.04 -1.40
N GLU A 191 -12.81 -35.50 -2.61
CA GLU A 191 -14.06 -35.21 -3.30
C GLU A 191 -14.60 -36.51 -3.94
N ILE A 192 -15.84 -36.86 -3.67
CA ILE A 192 -16.49 -38.03 -4.27
C ILE A 192 -17.15 -37.60 -5.58
N THR A 193 -16.59 -38.02 -6.71
CA THR A 193 -17.08 -37.72 -8.06
C THR A 193 -17.75 -38.94 -8.68
N ALA A 194 -18.84 -39.41 -8.08
CA ALA A 194 -19.53 -40.63 -8.52
C ALA A 194 -20.79 -40.34 -9.34
N GLU A 195 -20.95 -41.03 -10.47
CA GLU A 195 -22.17 -40.93 -11.32
C GLU A 195 -23.28 -41.90 -10.91
N THR A 196 -22.94 -42.91 -10.09
CA THR A 196 -23.90 -43.91 -9.61
C THR A 196 -23.64 -44.25 -8.14
N ALA A 197 -24.68 -44.63 -7.40
CA ALA A 197 -24.54 -45.05 -6.00
C ALA A 197 -23.53 -46.19 -5.79
N LYS A 198 -23.37 -47.08 -6.78
CA LYS A 198 -22.39 -48.17 -6.71
C LYS A 198 -20.95 -47.67 -6.87
N ASP A 199 -20.74 -46.65 -7.70
CA ASP A 199 -19.43 -46.01 -7.86
C ASP A 199 -19.09 -45.14 -6.64
N PHE A 200 -20.09 -44.48 -6.07
CA PHE A 200 -19.98 -43.75 -4.80
C PHE A 200 -19.54 -44.71 -3.69
N GLU A 201 -20.24 -45.83 -3.52
CA GLU A 201 -19.90 -46.88 -2.54
C GLU A 201 -18.45 -47.35 -2.73
N LYS A 202 -18.03 -47.54 -3.99
CA LYS A 202 -16.68 -47.99 -4.32
C LYS A 202 -15.62 -46.95 -3.95
N GLN A 203 -15.78 -45.68 -4.35
CA GLN A 203 -14.83 -44.61 -4.05
C GLN A 203 -14.69 -44.41 -2.52
N LEU A 204 -15.82 -44.40 -1.81
CA LEU A 204 -15.84 -44.28 -0.35
C LEU A 204 -15.16 -45.48 0.34
N ALA A 205 -15.43 -46.70 -0.13
CA ALA A 205 -14.80 -47.91 0.39
C ALA A 205 -13.28 -47.97 0.10
N GLU A 206 -12.85 -47.57 -1.10
CA GLU A 206 -11.43 -47.52 -1.48
C GLU A 206 -10.67 -46.47 -0.65
N PHE A 207 -11.28 -45.32 -0.40
CA PHE A 207 -10.72 -44.28 0.46
C PHE A 207 -10.53 -44.76 1.91
N LEU A 208 -11.57 -45.37 2.48
CA LEU A 208 -11.56 -45.92 3.84
C LEU A 208 -10.52 -47.04 3.99
N THR A 209 -10.49 -47.99 3.05
CA THR A 209 -9.59 -49.13 3.12
C THR A 209 -8.14 -48.76 2.84
N GLY A 210 -7.90 -47.77 1.95
CA GLY A 210 -6.56 -47.28 1.63
C GLY A 210 -5.88 -46.56 2.80
N GLN A 211 -6.65 -45.95 3.71
CA GLN A 211 -6.13 -45.14 4.81
C GLN A 211 -6.38 -45.74 6.21
N LYS A 212 -7.08 -46.88 6.31
CA LYS A 212 -7.52 -47.52 7.58
C LYS A 212 -6.47 -47.52 8.69
N ASN A 213 -5.24 -47.96 8.39
CA ASN A 213 -4.18 -48.06 9.41
C ASN A 213 -3.61 -46.68 9.77
N ARG A 214 -3.43 -45.80 8.78
CA ARG A 214 -2.86 -44.45 9.00
C ARG A 214 -3.79 -43.57 9.83
N ILE A 215 -5.09 -43.65 9.60
CA ILE A 215 -6.09 -42.87 10.35
C ILE A 215 -6.01 -43.21 11.84
N GLY A 216 -5.98 -44.50 12.19
CA GLY A 216 -5.91 -44.92 13.60
C GLY A 216 -4.62 -44.47 14.28
N ASP A 217 -3.48 -44.57 13.59
CA ASP A 217 -2.20 -44.11 14.10
C ASP A 217 -2.19 -42.59 14.32
N SER A 218 -2.75 -41.80 13.38
CA SER A 218 -2.81 -40.34 13.48
C SER A 218 -3.81 -39.84 14.54
N GLN A 219 -4.96 -40.49 14.71
CA GLN A 219 -5.91 -40.16 15.79
C GLN A 219 -5.29 -40.41 17.17
N LYS A 220 -4.59 -41.54 17.31
CA LYS A 220 -3.87 -41.84 18.53
C LYS A 220 -2.76 -40.82 18.79
N TRP A 221 -1.96 -40.52 17.77
CA TRP A 221 -0.91 -39.50 17.85
C TRP A 221 -1.46 -38.14 18.27
N LEU A 222 -2.57 -37.69 17.67
CA LEU A 222 -3.20 -36.41 18.01
C LEU A 222 -3.72 -36.40 19.46
N THR A 223 -4.36 -37.50 19.89
CA THR A 223 -4.83 -37.65 21.28
C THR A 223 -3.69 -37.63 22.28
N ASP A 224 -2.59 -38.32 21.97
CA ASP A 224 -1.38 -38.35 22.79
C ASP A 224 -0.73 -36.94 22.84
N ALA A 225 -0.69 -36.22 21.71
CA ALA A 225 -0.17 -34.85 21.63
C ALA A 225 -1.02 -33.85 22.42
N ASP A 226 -2.35 -33.93 22.33
CA ASP A 226 -3.29 -33.13 23.12
C ASP A 226 -3.13 -33.39 24.62
N ALA A 227 -2.99 -34.66 25.01
CA ALA A 227 -2.78 -35.04 26.40
C ALA A 227 -1.45 -34.48 26.92
N ALA A 228 -0.39 -34.57 26.12
CA ALA A 228 0.92 -34.02 26.44
C ALA A 228 0.90 -32.49 26.56
N LEU A 229 0.22 -31.78 25.65
CA LEU A 229 0.01 -30.33 25.74
C LEU A 229 -0.74 -29.98 27.03
N ASN A 230 -1.88 -30.62 27.30
CA ASN A 230 -2.69 -30.35 28.49
C ASN A 230 -1.92 -30.62 29.79
N GLU A 231 -1.01 -31.58 29.82
CA GLU A 231 -0.17 -31.82 30.98
C GLU A 231 0.93 -30.76 31.12
N ALA A 232 1.54 -30.33 30.02
CA ALA A 232 2.52 -29.24 30.01
C ALA A 232 1.91 -27.92 30.53
N LEU A 233 0.66 -27.63 30.17
CA LEU A 233 -0.09 -26.45 30.63
C LEU A 233 -0.45 -26.46 32.13
N LYS A 234 -0.24 -27.58 32.85
CA LYS A 234 -0.43 -27.65 34.31
C LYS A 234 0.86 -27.48 35.11
N THR A 235 2.01 -27.40 34.43
CA THR A 235 3.31 -27.30 35.10
C THR A 235 3.50 -25.94 35.77
N GLU A 236 4.20 -25.89 36.91
CA GLU A 236 4.56 -24.61 37.56
C GLU A 236 5.39 -23.72 36.62
N ASP A 237 6.21 -24.32 35.76
CA ASP A 237 7.01 -23.61 34.77
C ASP A 237 6.16 -22.86 33.75
N TYR A 238 5.04 -23.44 33.28
CA TYR A 238 4.09 -22.74 32.40
C TYR A 238 3.34 -21.65 33.15
N LEU A 239 2.81 -21.95 34.35
CA LEU A 239 2.02 -21.01 35.15
C LEU A 239 2.80 -19.75 35.57
N ALA A 240 4.13 -19.79 35.51
CA ALA A 240 5.00 -18.65 35.75
C ALA A 240 5.26 -17.76 34.51
N LEU A 241 4.83 -18.16 33.31
CA LEU A 241 5.04 -17.41 32.07
C LEU A 241 3.88 -16.43 31.82
N PRO A 242 4.15 -15.22 31.30
CA PRO A 242 3.13 -14.20 31.03
C PRO A 242 2.45 -14.42 29.67
N VAL A 243 1.99 -15.65 29.42
CA VAL A 243 1.35 -16.06 28.15
C VAL A 243 0.11 -16.90 28.42
N ASN A 244 -0.86 -16.84 27.51
CA ASN A 244 -2.03 -17.70 27.51
C ASN A 244 -2.03 -18.55 26.23
N ILE A 245 -2.61 -19.75 26.31
CA ILE A 245 -2.79 -20.64 25.15
C ILE A 245 -4.28 -20.95 25.03
N VAL A 246 -4.84 -20.65 23.86
CA VAL A 246 -6.28 -20.80 23.58
C VAL A 246 -6.44 -21.66 22.33
N ALA A 247 -7.40 -22.58 22.32
CA ALA A 247 -7.73 -23.34 21.12
C ALA A 247 -8.29 -22.39 20.06
N SER A 248 -7.72 -22.41 18.85
CA SER A 248 -8.19 -21.56 17.76
C SER A 248 -9.60 -21.98 17.34
N ALA A 249 -10.55 -21.04 17.37
CA ALA A 249 -11.90 -21.26 16.85
C ALA A 249 -11.92 -20.96 15.35
N GLY A 250 -11.44 -21.90 14.52
CA GLY A 250 -11.38 -21.76 13.07
C GLY A 250 -11.83 -23.02 12.34
N GLU A 251 -12.67 -22.84 11.32
CA GLU A 251 -12.94 -23.85 10.28
C GLU A 251 -11.70 -23.98 9.39
N ASP A 252 -10.67 -24.70 9.84
CA ASP A 252 -9.46 -24.88 9.05
C ASP A 252 -9.65 -25.98 8.00
N SER A 253 -9.48 -25.58 6.74
CA SER A 253 -9.54 -26.42 5.54
C SER A 253 -8.38 -27.43 5.41
N ASP A 254 -7.40 -27.40 6.32
CA ASP A 254 -6.16 -28.18 6.24
C ASP A 254 -6.08 -29.36 7.21
N LEU A 255 -7.16 -29.65 7.95
CA LEU A 255 -7.27 -30.77 8.91
C LEU A 255 -6.31 -30.68 10.12
N SER A 256 -5.53 -29.61 10.24
CA SER A 256 -4.60 -29.40 11.36
C SER A 256 -5.34 -28.92 12.61
N ARG A 257 -4.73 -29.15 13.78
CA ARG A 257 -5.24 -28.60 15.05
C ARG A 257 -4.33 -27.48 15.51
N ARG A 258 -4.91 -26.30 15.75
CA ARG A 258 -4.16 -25.09 16.11
C ARG A 258 -4.51 -24.56 17.49
N TYR A 259 -3.50 -24.06 18.19
CA TYR A 259 -3.64 -23.32 19.44
C TYR A 259 -2.92 -21.99 19.31
N GLU A 260 -3.62 -20.90 19.60
CA GLU A 260 -3.05 -19.57 19.59
C GLU A 260 -2.36 -19.28 20.93
N VAL A 261 -1.14 -18.73 20.85
CA VAL A 261 -0.39 -18.26 22.02
C VAL A 261 -0.53 -16.73 22.08
N THR A 262 -1.05 -16.21 23.18
CA THR A 262 -1.22 -14.77 23.41
C THR A 262 -0.39 -14.28 24.60
N ASN A 263 -0.10 -12.99 24.66
CA ASN A 263 0.43 -12.36 25.87
C ASN A 263 -0.71 -12.09 26.89
N LEU A 264 -0.40 -11.46 28.03
CA LEU A 264 -1.40 -11.13 29.07
C LEU A 264 -2.46 -10.10 28.62
N ASN A 265 -2.26 -9.44 27.48
CA ASN A 265 -3.20 -8.48 26.89
C ASN A 265 -3.98 -9.08 25.72
N ASP A 266 -3.94 -10.40 25.56
CA ASP A 266 -4.60 -11.14 24.47
C ASP A 266 -4.06 -10.84 23.05
N ASP A 267 -2.88 -10.22 22.93
CA ASP A 267 -2.22 -10.08 21.62
C ASP A 267 -1.68 -11.42 21.15
N PRO A 268 -1.91 -11.84 19.89
CA PRO A 268 -1.35 -13.06 19.35
C PRO A 268 0.16 -12.92 19.12
N ILE A 269 0.94 -13.81 19.71
CA ILE A 269 2.41 -13.79 19.67
C ILE A 269 3.02 -15.07 19.08
N GLY A 270 2.26 -16.16 19.07
CA GLY A 270 2.70 -17.43 18.51
C GLY A 270 1.53 -18.38 18.23
N GLU A 271 1.85 -19.55 17.70
CA GLU A 271 0.88 -20.59 17.39
C GLU A 271 1.50 -21.97 17.56
N ILE A 272 0.71 -22.94 18.00
CA ILE A 272 1.07 -24.35 18.09
C ILE A 272 0.20 -25.09 17.07
N VAL A 273 0.83 -25.80 16.15
CA VAL A 273 0.15 -26.53 15.08
C VAL A 273 0.46 -28.01 15.21
N PHE A 274 -0.57 -28.83 15.34
CA PHE A 274 -0.48 -30.28 15.22
C PHE A 274 -0.99 -30.69 13.83
N ASP A 275 -0.09 -31.22 13.01
CA ASP A 275 -0.42 -31.78 11.72
C ASP A 275 -0.55 -33.30 11.84
N PRO A 276 -1.77 -33.86 11.87
CA PRO A 276 -1.99 -35.30 11.98
C PRO A 276 -1.61 -36.08 10.72
N SER A 277 -1.49 -35.45 9.56
CA SER A 277 -1.19 -36.11 8.28
C SER A 277 0.29 -36.50 8.19
N GLU A 278 1.17 -35.60 8.63
CA GLU A 278 2.62 -35.79 8.73
C GLU A 278 3.06 -36.21 10.14
N MET A 279 2.15 -36.19 11.13
CA MET A 279 2.43 -36.42 12.55
C MET A 279 3.52 -35.48 13.09
N THR A 280 3.41 -34.19 12.75
CA THR A 280 4.41 -33.19 13.13
C THR A 280 3.81 -32.11 14.03
N ILE A 281 4.63 -31.60 14.94
CA ILE A 281 4.30 -30.46 15.80
C ILE A 281 5.11 -29.27 15.31
N THR A 282 4.45 -28.15 15.06
CA THR A 282 5.13 -26.90 14.70
C THR A 282 4.80 -25.82 15.72
N LEU A 283 5.84 -25.19 16.27
CA LEU A 283 5.77 -24.05 17.17
C LEU A 283 6.15 -22.81 16.36
N LEU A 284 5.16 -21.98 16.04
CA LEU A 284 5.31 -20.81 15.19
C LEU A 284 5.45 -19.56 16.06
N ASP A 285 6.53 -18.82 15.85
CA ASP A 285 6.64 -17.44 16.35
C ASP A 285 6.04 -16.50 15.29
N LYS A 286 4.87 -15.92 15.58
CA LYS A 286 4.16 -15.02 14.65
C LYS A 286 4.92 -13.71 14.42
N ARG A 287 5.87 -13.37 15.30
CA ARG A 287 6.64 -12.12 15.27
C ARG A 287 8.03 -12.31 14.67
N ASN A 288 8.55 -13.53 14.69
CA ASN A 288 9.81 -13.90 14.04
C ASN A 288 9.74 -15.31 13.44
N PRO A 289 9.25 -15.45 12.20
CA PRO A 289 9.07 -16.75 11.56
C PRO A 289 10.35 -17.61 11.51
N ASP A 290 11.53 -17.00 11.45
CA ASP A 290 12.83 -17.69 11.43
C ASP A 290 13.16 -18.43 12.74
N LEU A 291 12.47 -18.10 13.84
CA LEU A 291 12.59 -18.76 15.13
C LEU A 291 11.55 -19.87 15.35
N SER A 292 10.70 -20.14 14.35
CA SER A 292 9.73 -21.22 14.42
C SER A 292 10.44 -22.58 14.44
N VAL A 293 9.91 -23.51 15.23
CA VAL A 293 10.55 -24.80 15.49
C VAL A 293 9.60 -25.94 15.16
N GLN A 294 10.07 -26.92 14.40
CA GLN A 294 9.42 -28.22 14.29
C GLN A 294 9.88 -29.10 15.46
N ALA A 295 8.93 -29.67 16.20
CA ALA A 295 9.17 -30.44 17.41
C ALA A 295 8.71 -31.90 17.23
N ASP A 296 9.49 -32.82 17.79
CA ASP A 296 9.12 -34.24 17.87
C ASP A 296 8.23 -34.54 19.10
N ASP A 297 8.37 -33.75 20.16
CA ASP A 297 7.65 -33.93 21.43
C ASP A 297 7.35 -32.58 22.10
N ILE A 298 6.05 -32.24 22.17
CA ILE A 298 5.55 -30.99 22.75
C ILE A 298 5.94 -30.83 24.22
N SER A 299 6.05 -31.92 24.98
CA SER A 299 6.33 -31.88 26.41
C SER A 299 7.72 -31.33 26.73
N THR A 300 8.67 -31.45 25.79
CA THR A 300 10.04 -30.96 25.93
C THR A 300 10.29 -29.65 25.21
N ALA A 301 9.58 -29.39 24.10
CA ALA A 301 9.81 -28.23 23.25
C ALA A 301 9.03 -26.99 23.68
N LEU A 302 7.86 -27.16 24.32
CA LEU A 302 6.94 -26.06 24.60
C LEU A 302 7.53 -24.98 25.52
N ILE A 303 8.00 -25.35 26.71
CA ILE A 303 8.48 -24.38 27.70
C ILE A 303 9.71 -23.60 27.20
N PRO A 304 10.74 -24.22 26.59
CA PRO A 304 11.84 -23.47 25.98
C PRO A 304 11.39 -22.50 24.89
N PHE A 305 10.44 -22.91 24.05
CA PHE A 305 9.88 -22.04 23.01
C PHE A 305 9.15 -20.84 23.63
N LEU A 306 8.21 -21.06 24.55
CA LEU A 306 7.44 -19.99 25.20
C LEU A 306 8.32 -19.00 25.96
N LYS A 307 9.42 -19.46 26.57
CA LYS A 307 10.39 -18.59 27.25
C LYS A 307 11.13 -17.64 26.32
N ASN A 308 11.26 -18.00 25.04
CA ASN A 308 11.95 -17.20 24.04
C ASN A 308 11.01 -16.28 23.26
N LEU A 309 9.69 -16.42 23.44
CA LEU A 309 8.72 -15.52 22.82
C LEU A 309 8.85 -14.11 23.42
N ASP A 310 8.86 -13.10 22.54
CA ASP A 310 8.79 -11.71 22.95
C ASP A 310 7.35 -11.39 23.40
N THR A 311 7.13 -11.38 24.71
CA THR A 311 5.81 -11.13 25.32
C THR A 311 5.46 -9.66 25.44
N LYS A 312 6.39 -8.75 25.10
CA LYS A 312 6.14 -7.31 25.16
C LYS A 312 5.02 -6.90 24.23
N THR A 313 4.27 -5.87 24.59
CA THR A 313 3.34 -5.26 23.63
C THR A 313 4.12 -4.59 22.50
N LEU A 314 3.46 -4.36 21.36
CA LEU A 314 4.04 -3.58 20.27
C LEU A 314 4.50 -2.18 20.76
N LEU A 315 3.80 -1.61 21.73
CA LEU A 315 4.07 -0.30 22.33
C LEU A 315 5.30 -0.34 23.25
N GLU A 316 5.42 -1.33 24.13
CA GLU A 316 6.60 -1.54 24.99
C GLU A 316 7.87 -1.79 24.18
N LYS A 317 7.74 -2.48 23.03
CA LYS A 317 8.83 -2.68 22.10
C LYS A 317 9.23 -1.39 21.41
N LYS A 318 8.27 -0.62 20.88
CA LYS A 318 8.54 0.71 20.30
C LYS A 318 9.24 1.63 21.30
N TYR A 319 8.78 1.65 22.55
CA TYR A 319 9.46 2.39 23.61
C TYR A 319 10.89 1.89 23.85
N SER A 320 11.08 0.56 23.98
CA SER A 320 12.41 -0.05 24.18
C SER A 320 13.36 0.26 23.02
N ASP A 321 12.88 0.16 21.78
CA ASP A 321 13.63 0.40 20.55
C ASP A 321 14.00 1.88 20.41
N SER A 322 13.05 2.79 20.66
CA SER A 322 13.29 4.23 20.71
C SER A 322 14.32 4.60 21.78
N LEU A 323 14.19 4.03 22.98
CA LEU A 323 15.14 4.25 24.08
C LEU A 323 16.54 3.75 23.74
N ALA A 324 16.64 2.55 23.15
CA ALA A 324 17.90 1.99 22.70
C ALA A 324 18.51 2.83 21.57
N GLY A 325 17.70 3.26 20.59
CA GLY A 325 18.14 4.10 19.48
C GLY A 325 18.68 5.45 19.95
N VAL A 326 18.00 6.12 20.88
CA VAL A 326 18.47 7.37 21.47
C VAL A 326 19.77 7.14 22.23
N LYS A 327 19.84 6.14 23.12
CA LYS A 327 21.07 5.84 23.88
C LYS A 327 22.26 5.50 22.99
N ASN A 328 22.06 4.71 21.94
CA ASN A 328 23.11 4.36 20.99
C ASN A 328 23.61 5.60 20.23
N THR A 329 22.69 6.48 19.81
CA THR A 329 23.05 7.74 19.15
C THR A 329 23.80 8.67 20.10
N LEU A 330 23.36 8.78 21.35
CA LEU A 330 24.08 9.54 22.38
C LEU A 330 25.46 8.94 22.67
N GLY A 331 25.63 7.62 22.55
CA GLY A 331 26.92 6.96 22.69
C GLY A 331 27.81 7.02 21.44
N ASP A 332 27.31 7.52 20.31
CA ASP A 332 28.06 7.54 19.07
C ASP A 332 29.18 8.59 19.09
N ASN A 333 30.38 8.19 18.66
CA ASN A 333 31.55 9.05 18.70
C ASN A 333 31.43 10.27 17.77
N GLY A 334 30.77 10.14 16.61
CA GLY A 334 30.54 11.24 15.68
C GLY A 334 29.55 12.24 16.25
N PHE A 335 28.48 11.75 16.86
CA PHE A 335 27.49 12.59 17.54
C PHE A 335 28.08 13.32 18.75
N GLN A 336 28.90 12.66 19.56
CA GLN A 336 29.60 13.28 20.69
C GLN A 336 30.55 14.41 20.26
N LEU A 337 31.28 14.23 19.15
CA LEU A 337 32.11 15.30 18.57
C LEU A 337 31.29 16.49 18.08
N LEU A 338 30.12 16.25 17.49
CA LEU A 338 29.19 17.29 17.06
C LEU A 338 28.71 18.13 18.26
N LEU A 339 28.36 17.47 19.35
CA LEU A 339 27.96 18.14 20.60
C LEU A 339 29.10 18.99 21.17
N GLU A 340 30.32 18.46 21.23
CA GLU A 340 31.49 19.19 21.71
C GLU A 340 31.77 20.44 20.85
N GLN A 341 31.70 20.32 19.53
CA GLN A 341 31.88 21.45 18.61
C GLN A 341 30.80 22.52 18.77
N ALA A 342 29.58 22.12 19.11
CA ALA A 342 28.46 23.02 19.37
C ALA A 342 28.49 23.66 20.77
N GLY A 343 29.40 23.21 21.66
CA GLY A 343 29.42 23.65 23.06
C GLY A 343 28.23 23.14 23.87
N ILE A 344 27.66 22.00 23.47
CA ILE A 344 26.48 21.36 24.08
C ILE A 344 26.92 20.04 24.71
N LYS A 345 26.31 19.66 25.83
CA LYS A 345 26.46 18.33 26.44
C LYS A 345 25.10 17.68 26.60
N VAL A 346 25.08 16.38 26.84
CA VAL A 346 23.86 15.65 27.22
C VAL A 346 24.01 15.18 28.66
N SER A 347 22.93 15.25 29.45
CA SER A 347 22.93 14.78 30.84
C SER A 347 23.31 13.30 30.92
N GLU A 348 24.22 12.96 31.83
CA GLU A 348 24.63 11.56 32.06
C GLU A 348 23.47 10.70 32.59
N ASP A 349 22.62 11.29 33.42
CA ASP A 349 21.44 10.66 33.99
C ASP A 349 20.17 11.25 33.34
N PRO A 350 19.42 10.46 32.55
CA PRO A 350 18.15 10.91 31.99
C PRO A 350 17.15 11.21 33.10
N ARG A 351 16.42 12.32 32.99
CA ARG A 351 15.27 12.58 33.89
C ARG A 351 14.11 11.70 33.48
N GLU A 352 13.26 11.33 34.42
CA GLU A 352 12.12 10.46 34.16
C GLU A 352 10.93 10.87 35.02
N ASP A 353 9.75 10.92 34.42
CA ASP A 353 8.46 11.07 35.12
C ASP A 353 7.53 9.90 34.80
N GLU A 354 6.25 9.97 35.18
CA GLU A 354 5.28 8.90 34.94
C GLU A 354 5.06 8.61 33.45
N LEU A 355 5.21 9.61 32.57
CA LEU A 355 4.85 9.54 31.16
C LEU A 355 6.07 9.46 30.23
N ARG A 356 7.22 10.02 30.62
CA ARG A 356 8.34 10.30 29.71
C ARG A 356 9.72 10.06 30.33
N VAL A 357 10.67 9.73 29.47
CA VAL A 357 12.12 9.75 29.77
C VAL A 357 12.78 10.87 28.97
N TYR A 358 13.52 11.75 29.63
CA TYR A 358 14.12 12.96 29.08
C TYR A 358 15.65 12.84 29.04
N PHE A 359 16.22 13.12 27.88
CA PHE A 359 17.66 13.29 27.67
C PHE A 359 17.93 14.78 27.47
N ASP A 360 18.50 15.44 28.48
CA ASP A 360 18.65 16.89 28.49
C ASP A 360 19.90 17.31 27.72
N PHE A 361 19.72 18.23 26.77
CA PHE A 361 20.81 18.93 26.11
C PHE A 361 21.08 20.21 26.88
N ILE A 362 22.29 20.33 27.43
CA ILE A 362 22.70 21.41 28.32
C ILE A 362 23.84 22.23 27.72
N ASP A 363 23.89 23.51 28.03
CA ASP A 363 24.97 24.40 27.61
C ASP A 363 26.19 24.36 28.56
N VAL A 364 27.17 25.22 28.27
CA VAL A 364 28.40 25.36 29.06
C VAL A 364 28.17 25.86 30.49
N ASP A 365 27.02 26.48 30.77
CA ASP A 365 26.63 27.02 32.07
C ASP A 365 25.70 26.07 32.84
N GLU A 366 25.57 24.82 32.36
CA GLU A 366 24.69 23.77 32.90
C GLU A 366 23.18 24.08 32.80
N ALA A 367 22.78 25.03 31.94
CA ALA A 367 21.38 25.30 31.68
C ALA A 367 20.80 24.32 30.64
N ILE A 368 19.60 23.80 30.89
CA ILE A 368 18.89 22.95 29.92
C ILE A 368 18.43 23.81 28.75
N LEU A 369 18.92 23.51 27.55
CA LEU A 369 18.52 24.16 26.31
C LEU A 369 17.22 23.54 25.76
N SER A 370 17.15 22.21 25.77
CA SER A 370 16.02 21.40 25.30
C SER A 370 16.21 19.96 25.74
N SER A 371 15.15 19.16 25.72
CA SER A 371 15.26 17.72 26.00
C SER A 371 14.70 16.90 24.85
N VAL A 372 15.30 15.73 24.62
CA VAL A 372 14.66 14.67 23.84
C VAL A 372 13.84 13.84 24.83
N ALA A 373 12.52 13.85 24.68
CA ALA A 373 11.59 13.12 25.52
C ALA A 373 11.01 11.91 24.78
N ILE A 374 11.13 10.73 25.38
CA ILE A 374 10.51 9.51 24.86
C ILE A 374 9.26 9.23 25.68
N GLU A 375 8.12 9.18 25.02
CA GLU A 375 6.85 8.79 25.65
C GLU A 375 6.83 7.29 25.93
N LYS A 376 6.55 6.92 27.18
CA LYS A 376 6.53 5.53 27.63
C LYS A 376 5.38 4.73 27.04
N SER A 377 4.22 5.36 26.85
CA SER A 377 3.03 4.70 26.32
C SER A 377 3.12 4.46 24.80
N THR A 378 3.72 5.39 24.05
CA THR A 378 3.70 5.36 22.58
C THR A 378 5.05 5.00 21.95
N GLY A 379 6.16 5.17 22.68
CA GLY A 379 7.52 5.12 22.16
C GLY A 379 7.89 6.29 21.24
N VAL A 380 7.01 7.30 21.11
CA VAL A 380 7.27 8.48 20.28
C VAL A 380 8.38 9.32 20.91
N ILE A 381 9.29 9.79 20.06
CA ILE A 381 10.40 10.65 20.46
C ILE A 381 10.05 12.09 20.10
N ASN A 382 10.02 12.95 21.11
CA ASN A 382 9.71 14.36 21.01
C ASN A 382 10.92 15.22 21.41
N ILE A 383 10.99 16.43 20.86
CA ILE A 383 11.80 17.54 21.37
C ILE A 383 10.88 18.38 22.24
N VAL A 384 11.29 18.66 23.46
CA VAL A 384 10.58 19.53 24.39
C VAL A 384 11.48 20.67 24.83
N ASP A 385 10.89 21.77 25.29
CA ASP A 385 11.63 22.85 25.92
C ASP A 385 12.21 22.44 27.28
N SER A 386 12.93 23.37 27.92
CA SER A 386 13.59 23.15 29.23
C SER A 386 12.63 22.75 30.36
N GLU A 387 11.34 23.05 30.22
CA GLU A 387 10.30 22.71 31.20
C GLU A 387 9.57 21.41 30.84
N GLY A 388 9.88 20.80 29.70
CA GLY A 388 9.20 19.60 29.21
C GLY A 388 7.91 19.88 28.45
N ASN A 389 7.66 21.14 28.09
CA ASN A 389 6.47 21.59 27.38
C ASN A 389 6.72 21.61 25.86
N ASN A 390 5.64 21.87 25.10
CA ASN A 390 5.65 22.02 23.64
C ASN A 390 6.31 20.85 22.88
N PRO A 391 5.84 19.60 23.08
CA PRO A 391 6.44 18.44 22.41
C PRO A 391 6.31 18.55 20.90
N GLN A 392 7.45 18.48 20.22
CA GLN A 392 7.55 18.40 18.76
C GLN A 392 8.12 17.05 18.39
N ASN A 393 7.44 16.28 17.54
CA ASN A 393 7.94 15.00 17.10
C ASN A 393 9.33 15.14 16.45
N LEU A 394 10.34 14.44 16.97
CA LEU A 394 11.72 14.52 16.52
C LEU A 394 11.89 14.12 15.05
N LEU A 395 11.11 13.13 14.57
CA LEU A 395 11.17 12.67 13.18
C LEU A 395 10.56 13.68 12.19
N LEU A 396 9.78 14.63 12.70
CA LEU A 396 9.17 15.70 11.92
C LEU A 396 9.83 17.05 12.19
N PHE A 397 10.92 17.07 12.96
CA PHE A 397 11.66 18.28 13.28
C PHE A 397 12.42 18.80 12.05
N ASP A 398 12.28 20.10 11.78
CA ASP A 398 12.93 20.78 10.66
C ASP A 398 13.65 22.05 11.15
N PRO A 399 14.99 22.10 11.13
CA PRO A 399 15.76 23.23 11.64
C PRO A 399 15.77 24.45 10.71
N GLU A 400 15.63 24.27 9.38
CA GLU A 400 15.57 25.40 8.44
C GLU A 400 14.27 26.19 8.62
N TYR A 401 13.25 25.53 9.14
CA TYR A 401 11.95 26.13 9.40
C TYR A 401 11.97 27.17 10.54
N LYS A 402 12.86 27.07 11.54
CA LYS A 402 13.04 28.14 12.54
C LYS A 402 13.54 29.47 11.94
N LYS A 403 13.95 29.50 10.66
CA LYS A 403 14.44 30.70 9.96
C LYS A 403 13.48 31.30 8.93
N LYS A 404 12.27 30.77 8.74
CA LYS A 404 11.15 31.52 8.15
C LYS A 404 9.99 31.49 9.13
N THR A 405 10.02 32.38 10.11
CA THR A 405 8.83 32.72 10.89
C THR A 405 7.81 33.27 9.90
N LEU A 406 6.92 32.41 9.41
CA LEU A 406 5.67 32.87 8.85
C LEU A 406 4.94 33.53 10.03
N GLU A 407 4.95 34.87 10.09
CA GLU A 407 4.12 35.60 11.04
C GLU A 407 2.68 35.30 10.66
N LEU A 408 2.05 34.38 11.42
CA LEU A 408 0.63 34.11 11.23
C LEU A 408 -0.13 35.42 11.40
N PRO A 409 -1.11 35.70 10.53
CA PRO A 409 -1.89 36.91 10.66
C PRO A 409 -2.65 36.87 11.99
N GLU A 410 -2.75 38.01 12.68
CA GLU A 410 -3.54 38.15 13.92
C GLU A 410 -5.02 37.78 13.68
N TYR A 411 -5.47 37.84 12.43
CA TYR A 411 -6.78 37.40 11.97
C TYR A 411 -6.70 36.70 10.61
N VAL A 412 -7.16 35.44 10.54
CA VAL A 412 -7.29 34.70 9.28
C VAL A 412 -8.61 35.10 8.60
N PRO A 413 -8.58 35.60 7.35
CA PRO A 413 -9.81 35.91 6.62
C PRO A 413 -10.67 34.65 6.43
N ILE A 414 -12.00 34.79 6.58
CA ILE A 414 -12.93 33.71 6.25
C ILE A 414 -13.10 33.66 4.74
N TYR A 415 -12.75 32.54 4.14
CA TYR A 415 -12.94 32.26 2.72
C TYR A 415 -14.16 31.35 2.55
N GLY A 416 -15.02 31.66 1.57
CA GLY A 416 -16.10 30.75 1.18
C GLY A 416 -15.57 29.43 0.61
N ASP A 417 -16.49 28.49 0.36
CA ASP A 417 -16.17 27.20 -0.25
C ASP A 417 -16.00 27.28 -1.77
N GLU A 418 -16.32 28.43 -2.37
CA GLU A 418 -16.08 28.69 -3.79
C GLU A 418 -14.59 28.89 -4.03
N ALA A 419 -14.02 27.99 -4.82
CA ALA A 419 -12.66 28.10 -5.30
C ALA A 419 -12.57 29.17 -6.40
N LEU A 420 -11.44 29.89 -6.46
CA LEU A 420 -11.22 30.87 -7.51
C LEU A 420 -10.90 30.20 -8.83
N SER A 421 -11.59 30.62 -9.88
CA SER A 421 -11.13 30.50 -11.26
C SER A 421 -10.82 31.87 -11.86
N SER A 422 -9.93 31.88 -12.83
CA SER A 422 -9.56 33.07 -13.59
C SER A 422 -9.26 32.68 -15.03
N ASP A 423 -9.82 33.40 -16.01
CA ASP A 423 -9.51 33.17 -17.42
C ASP A 423 -8.04 33.49 -17.78
N SER A 424 -7.32 34.22 -16.90
CA SER A 424 -5.91 34.60 -17.06
C SER A 424 -4.96 33.82 -16.15
N ALA A 425 -5.42 32.75 -15.51
CA ALA A 425 -4.57 31.86 -14.74
C ALA A 425 -5.00 30.41 -14.95
N MET A 426 -4.12 29.47 -14.65
CA MET A 426 -4.41 28.05 -14.73
C MET A 426 -3.74 27.35 -13.57
N THR A 427 -4.46 26.47 -12.89
CA THR A 427 -3.97 25.67 -11.78
C THR A 427 -3.91 24.21 -12.19
N ILE A 428 -2.73 23.61 -12.07
CA ILE A 428 -2.50 22.19 -12.38
C ILE A 428 -2.11 21.46 -11.09
N LEU A 429 -2.77 20.33 -10.81
CA LEU A 429 -2.32 19.38 -9.81
C LEU A 429 -1.30 18.41 -10.42
N VAL A 430 -0.06 18.46 -9.95
CA VAL A 430 0.98 17.48 -10.26
C VAL A 430 1.01 16.46 -9.13
N ALA A 431 0.65 15.22 -9.45
CA ALA A 431 0.50 14.13 -8.50
C ALA A 431 1.41 12.95 -8.83
N GLY A 432 1.96 12.31 -7.79
CA GLY A 432 2.80 11.12 -7.90
C GLY A 432 2.25 9.97 -7.08
N LYS A 433 2.12 8.76 -7.66
CA LYS A 433 1.63 7.57 -6.95
C LYS A 433 2.68 6.49 -6.74
N HIS A 434 2.55 5.80 -5.61
CA HIS A 434 3.19 4.52 -5.33
C HIS A 434 2.12 3.49 -4.96
N GLY A 435 1.99 2.44 -5.78
CA GLY A 435 0.85 1.54 -5.70
C GLY A 435 -0.46 2.32 -5.88
N ALA A 436 -1.37 2.20 -4.92
CA ALA A 436 -2.65 2.89 -4.94
C ALA A 436 -2.64 4.30 -4.31
N LEU A 437 -1.56 4.69 -3.60
CA LEU A 437 -1.52 5.93 -2.83
C LEU A 437 -0.86 7.08 -3.59
N VAL A 438 -1.42 8.28 -3.46
CA VAL A 438 -0.88 9.52 -4.05
C VAL A 438 0.04 10.21 -3.04
N ASP A 439 1.31 9.83 -3.07
CA ASP A 439 2.31 10.27 -2.10
C ASP A 439 2.91 11.65 -2.39
N THR A 440 2.66 12.21 -3.57
CA THR A 440 3.10 13.55 -3.97
C THR A 440 1.90 14.34 -4.48
N MET A 441 1.67 15.54 -3.96
CA MET A 441 0.64 16.47 -4.40
C MET A 441 1.21 17.88 -4.43
N ILE A 442 1.40 18.41 -5.63
CA ILE A 442 1.94 19.75 -5.85
C ILE A 442 0.93 20.53 -6.69
N ILE A 443 0.40 21.61 -6.13
CA ILE A 443 -0.47 22.53 -6.87
C ILE A 443 0.42 23.59 -7.52
N VAL A 444 0.39 23.63 -8.85
CA VAL A 444 1.12 24.59 -9.68
C VAL A 444 0.14 25.62 -10.20
N HIS A 445 0.32 26.87 -9.83
CA HIS A 445 -0.48 27.99 -10.31
C HIS A 445 0.31 28.81 -11.33
N ILE A 446 -0.23 28.95 -12.53
CA ILE A 446 0.38 29.64 -13.68
C ILE A 446 -0.44 30.89 -13.96
N ASP A 447 0.19 32.07 -13.90
CA ASP A 447 -0.50 33.35 -14.08
C ASP A 447 0.00 34.07 -15.34
N ASP A 448 -0.89 34.34 -16.30
CA ASP A 448 -0.53 35.02 -17.55
C ASP A 448 -0.27 36.52 -17.38
N GLY A 449 -0.84 37.15 -16.35
CA GLY A 449 -0.64 38.56 -16.04
C GLY A 449 0.76 38.82 -15.49
N ARG A 450 1.21 37.98 -14.55
CA ARG A 450 2.57 38.01 -13.98
C ARG A 450 3.60 37.33 -14.85
N ARG A 451 3.18 36.38 -15.70
CA ARG A 451 4.04 35.52 -16.53
C ARG A 451 4.99 34.66 -15.71
N ASP A 452 4.49 34.17 -14.57
CA ASP A 452 5.22 33.31 -13.65
C ASP A 452 4.41 32.05 -13.31
N MET A 453 5.11 31.12 -12.66
CA MET A 453 4.54 29.91 -12.07
C MET A 453 4.91 29.86 -10.59
N ARG A 454 3.99 29.37 -9.78
CA ARG A 454 4.20 29.19 -8.34
C ARG A 454 3.71 27.83 -7.91
N MET A 455 4.40 27.19 -6.98
CA MET A 455 4.11 25.82 -6.56
C MET A 455 3.91 25.75 -5.06
N VAL A 456 2.87 25.04 -4.63
CA VAL A 456 2.66 24.68 -3.22
C VAL A 456 2.51 23.17 -3.11
N SER A 457 3.39 22.53 -2.33
CA SER A 457 3.29 21.10 -2.02
C SER A 457 2.39 20.88 -0.80
N LEU A 458 1.46 19.94 -0.94
CA LEU A 458 0.64 19.46 0.18
C LEU A 458 1.19 18.12 0.69
N PRO A 459 1.34 17.95 2.01
CA PRO A 459 1.83 16.70 2.56
C PRO A 459 0.77 15.60 2.45
N ARG A 460 1.23 14.40 2.07
CA ARG A 460 0.42 13.19 1.94
C ARG A 460 -0.32 12.78 3.22
N ASP A 461 0.23 13.17 4.37
CA ASP A 461 -0.24 12.82 5.70
C ASP A 461 -1.31 13.80 6.24
N LEU A 462 -1.72 14.80 5.45
CA LEU A 462 -2.83 15.70 5.80
C LEU A 462 -4.09 14.89 6.07
N PHE A 463 -4.63 15.03 7.28
CA PHE A 463 -5.85 14.38 7.71
C PHE A 463 -7.05 15.12 7.14
N PHE A 464 -7.86 14.40 6.38
CA PHE A 464 -8.99 14.94 5.67
C PHE A 464 -10.10 13.89 5.63
N GLN A 465 -11.27 14.24 6.17
CA GLN A 465 -12.48 13.40 6.17
C GLN A 465 -12.23 11.95 6.65
N GLY A 466 -11.62 11.82 7.84
CA GLY A 466 -11.42 10.53 8.51
C GLY A 466 -10.23 9.71 7.99
N ARG A 467 -9.37 10.25 7.11
CA ARG A 467 -8.22 9.55 6.54
C ARG A 467 -7.09 10.49 6.13
N LYS A 468 -5.93 9.92 5.81
CA LYS A 468 -4.86 10.64 5.10
C LYS A 468 -5.28 10.94 3.67
N ILE A 469 -5.01 12.16 3.21
CA ILE A 469 -5.44 12.63 1.90
C ILE A 469 -4.84 11.82 0.73
N ASN A 470 -3.67 11.20 0.92
CA ASN A 470 -3.02 10.37 -0.11
C ASN A 470 -3.81 9.11 -0.50
N ALA A 471 -4.69 8.63 0.37
CA ALA A 471 -5.57 7.52 0.06
C ALA A 471 -6.84 7.96 -0.67
N TYR A 472 -7.13 9.26 -0.76
CA TYR A 472 -8.41 9.77 -1.24
C TYR A 472 -8.66 9.41 -2.71
N ALA A 473 -7.65 9.58 -3.58
CA ALA A 473 -7.75 9.19 -4.99
C ALA A 473 -7.94 7.69 -5.20
N HIS A 474 -7.41 6.84 -4.32
CA HIS A 474 -7.67 5.40 -4.38
C HIS A 474 -9.16 5.07 -4.23
N TYR A 475 -9.84 5.75 -3.30
CA TYR A 475 -11.25 5.50 -3.02
C TYR A 475 -12.22 6.22 -3.95
N TYR A 476 -11.86 7.42 -4.42
CA TYR A 476 -12.79 8.32 -5.10
C TYR A 476 -12.31 8.79 -6.48
N GLY A 477 -11.10 8.43 -6.89
CA GLY A 477 -10.48 8.84 -8.16
C GLY A 477 -9.83 10.23 -8.11
N MET A 478 -9.01 10.52 -9.12
CA MET A 478 -8.26 11.79 -9.22
C MET A 478 -9.17 13.01 -9.39
N GLY A 479 -10.29 12.87 -10.10
CA GLY A 479 -11.24 13.98 -10.28
C GLY A 479 -11.84 14.48 -8.96
N GLU A 480 -12.19 13.57 -8.04
CA GLU A 480 -12.71 13.96 -6.73
C GLU A 480 -11.60 14.47 -5.82
N LEU A 481 -10.38 13.91 -5.89
CA LEU A 481 -9.22 14.46 -5.19
C LEU A 481 -8.94 15.92 -5.62
N ALA A 482 -8.90 16.19 -6.92
CA ALA A 482 -8.68 17.54 -7.45
C ALA A 482 -9.77 18.52 -7.00
N LYS A 483 -11.02 18.07 -6.96
CA LYS A 483 -12.14 18.89 -6.47
C LYS A 483 -12.03 19.21 -4.97
N GLU A 484 -11.69 18.25 -4.13
CA GLU A 484 -11.48 18.51 -2.70
C GLU A 484 -10.24 19.36 -2.45
N LEU A 485 -9.14 19.14 -3.17
CA LEU A 485 -7.97 20.01 -3.13
C LEU A 485 -8.27 21.44 -3.60
N SER A 486 -9.24 21.61 -4.51
CA SER A 486 -9.71 22.95 -4.91
C SER A 486 -10.39 23.67 -3.75
N LYS A 487 -11.19 22.95 -2.95
CA LYS A 487 -11.82 23.51 -1.75
C LYS A 487 -10.80 23.79 -0.64
N ILE A 488 -9.83 22.91 -0.46
CA ILE A 488 -8.77 23.04 0.57
C ILE A 488 -7.88 24.25 0.26
N SER A 489 -7.43 24.38 -0.99
CA SER A 489 -6.56 25.48 -1.42
C SER A 489 -7.31 26.79 -1.65
N GLY A 490 -8.59 26.74 -2.00
CA GLY A 490 -9.36 27.90 -2.44
C GLY A 490 -9.11 28.29 -3.90
N TYR A 491 -8.42 27.47 -4.68
CA TYR A 491 -8.15 27.66 -6.11
C TYR A 491 -8.72 26.50 -6.92
N GLU A 492 -9.46 26.78 -7.99
CA GLU A 492 -9.99 25.76 -8.87
C GLU A 492 -8.83 25.05 -9.58
N ILE A 493 -8.73 23.73 -9.42
CA ILE A 493 -7.76 22.90 -10.14
C ILE A 493 -8.35 22.55 -11.52
N ASP A 494 -7.84 23.20 -12.56
CA ASP A 494 -8.31 23.04 -13.94
C ASP A 494 -7.90 21.68 -14.52
N LYS A 495 -6.66 21.29 -14.23
CA LYS A 495 -6.03 20.10 -14.80
C LYS A 495 -5.27 19.32 -13.75
N TYR A 496 -5.10 18.02 -13.97
CA TYR A 496 -4.22 17.20 -13.15
C TYR A 496 -3.39 16.27 -14.01
N ILE A 497 -2.23 15.88 -13.49
CA ILE A 497 -1.41 14.79 -14.02
C ILE A 497 -1.00 13.89 -12.87
N LEU A 498 -1.28 12.60 -12.99
CA LEU A 498 -0.89 11.57 -12.04
C LEU A 498 0.14 10.65 -12.70
N ILE A 499 1.34 10.62 -12.11
CA ILE A 499 2.51 9.93 -12.64
C ILE A 499 2.91 8.83 -11.65
N ASP A 500 3.20 7.62 -12.13
CA ASP A 500 3.82 6.59 -11.31
C ASP A 500 5.35 6.64 -11.39
N MET A 501 6.02 5.77 -10.64
CA MET A 501 7.48 5.79 -10.54
C MET A 501 8.18 5.42 -11.86
N TYR A 502 7.55 4.60 -12.71
CA TYR A 502 8.12 4.19 -14.00
C TYR A 502 7.97 5.31 -15.02
N ALA A 503 6.75 5.86 -15.13
CA ALA A 503 6.49 7.00 -15.98
C ALA A 503 7.40 8.20 -15.62
N PHE A 504 7.67 8.41 -14.33
CA PHE A 504 8.61 9.43 -13.89
C PHE A 504 10.05 9.21 -14.42
N ILE A 505 10.57 7.98 -14.34
CA ILE A 505 11.89 7.63 -14.87
C ILE A 505 11.93 7.88 -16.38
N ASP A 506 10.94 7.35 -17.10
CA ASP A 506 10.85 7.43 -18.55
C ASP A 506 10.81 8.88 -19.04
N VAL A 507 10.00 9.73 -18.40
CA VAL A 507 9.89 11.14 -18.76
C VAL A 507 11.23 11.87 -18.62
N ILE A 508 11.98 11.60 -17.55
CA ILE A 508 13.29 12.22 -17.33
C ILE A 508 14.34 11.70 -18.32
N ASP A 509 14.34 10.40 -18.61
CA ASP A 509 15.28 9.83 -19.57
C ASP A 509 14.97 10.29 -21.00
N LEU A 510 13.69 10.48 -21.36
CA LEU A 510 13.25 10.98 -22.67
C LEU A 510 13.72 12.42 -22.94
N ILE A 511 13.76 13.28 -21.91
CA ILE A 511 14.29 14.64 -22.05
C ILE A 511 15.83 14.69 -21.95
N GLY A 512 16.48 13.53 -21.82
CA GLY A 512 17.94 13.41 -21.76
C GLY A 512 18.52 13.82 -20.41
N GLY A 513 17.86 13.41 -19.32
CA GLY A 513 18.25 13.68 -17.94
C GLY A 513 18.01 15.13 -17.51
N ILE A 514 18.23 15.39 -16.22
CA ILE A 514 18.06 16.72 -15.62
C ILE A 514 19.33 17.19 -14.92
N ASP A 515 19.53 18.50 -14.90
CA ASP A 515 20.64 19.14 -14.22
C ASP A 515 20.13 19.75 -12.91
N ILE A 516 20.76 19.40 -11.78
CA ILE A 516 20.36 19.83 -10.44
C ILE A 516 21.57 20.29 -9.63
N THR A 517 21.39 21.35 -8.84
CA THR A 517 22.39 21.81 -7.88
C THR A 517 21.91 21.47 -6.48
N LEU A 518 22.68 20.68 -5.74
CA LEU A 518 22.44 20.36 -4.34
C LEU A 518 23.27 21.29 -3.46
N GLU A 519 22.61 22.12 -2.64
CA GLU A 519 23.29 23.04 -1.72
C GLU A 519 23.83 22.33 -0.47
N ASN A 520 23.19 21.23 -0.08
CA ASN A 520 23.50 20.43 1.09
C ASN A 520 23.69 18.96 0.70
N ALA A 521 24.47 18.22 1.49
CA ALA A 521 24.62 16.78 1.31
C ALA A 521 23.28 16.06 1.50
N VAL A 522 23.04 15.00 0.73
CA VAL A 522 21.89 14.12 0.87
C VAL A 522 22.40 12.73 1.20
N ILE A 523 22.14 12.26 2.42
CA ILE A 523 22.59 10.95 2.91
C ILE A 523 21.38 10.16 3.40
N ASP A 524 21.06 9.01 2.82
CA ASP A 524 19.96 8.16 3.30
C ASP A 524 20.48 6.76 3.65
N PRO A 525 20.81 6.49 4.94
CA PRO A 525 21.40 5.21 5.36
C PRO A 525 20.45 4.02 5.20
N THR A 526 19.15 4.27 5.03
CA THR A 526 18.13 3.24 4.83
C THR A 526 17.89 2.95 3.35
N TYR A 527 18.27 3.87 2.46
CA TYR A 527 18.17 3.71 1.02
C TYR A 527 19.43 3.00 0.51
N ARG A 528 19.30 1.69 0.29
CA ARG A 528 20.36 0.88 -0.33
C ARG A 528 20.44 1.17 -1.83
N VAL A 529 21.64 1.47 -2.29
CA VAL A 529 21.96 1.62 -3.71
C VAL A 529 22.97 0.57 -4.13
N VAL A 530 22.89 0.14 -5.38
CA VAL A 530 23.92 -0.68 -6.01
C VAL A 530 24.50 0.16 -7.15
N ASP A 531 25.71 0.66 -6.95
CA ASP A 531 26.43 1.44 -7.96
C ASP A 531 27.69 0.63 -8.33
N ASP A 532 27.91 0.41 -9.63
CA ASP A 532 28.99 -0.43 -10.17
C ASP A 532 29.10 -1.85 -9.55
N GLY A 533 27.96 -2.40 -9.12
CA GLY A 533 27.89 -3.73 -8.50
C GLY A 533 28.29 -3.77 -7.02
N VAL A 534 28.45 -2.61 -6.39
CA VAL A 534 28.75 -2.47 -4.96
C VAL A 534 27.51 -1.92 -4.25
N GLU A 535 27.05 -2.66 -3.23
CA GLU A 535 26.01 -2.15 -2.33
C GLU A 535 26.55 -1.03 -1.45
N GLY A 536 25.82 0.08 -1.41
CA GLY A 536 26.14 1.27 -0.67
C GLY A 536 24.89 1.94 -0.09
N THR A 537 25.14 3.00 0.67
CA THR A 537 24.13 3.93 1.17
C THR A 537 23.99 5.07 0.16
N LEU A 538 22.77 5.54 -0.09
CA LEU A 538 22.58 6.70 -0.94
C LEU A 538 23.31 7.90 -0.33
N HIS A 539 24.21 8.49 -1.10
CA HIS A 539 24.99 9.64 -0.68
C HIS A 539 25.28 10.56 -1.87
N TYR A 540 24.86 11.82 -1.78
CA TYR A 540 25.28 12.92 -2.65
C TYR A 540 25.90 14.03 -1.80
N GLU A 541 27.08 14.51 -2.19
CA GLU A 541 27.69 15.71 -1.60
C GLU A 541 27.05 16.98 -2.20
N PRO A 542 27.22 18.16 -1.60
CA PRO A 542 26.85 19.42 -2.24
C PRO A 542 27.56 19.58 -3.60
N GLY A 543 26.83 19.98 -4.63
CA GLY A 543 27.40 20.13 -5.97
C GLY A 543 26.37 20.11 -7.10
N ASP A 544 26.88 20.25 -8.32
CA ASP A 544 26.10 20.16 -9.55
C ASP A 544 26.10 18.72 -10.08
N TYR A 545 24.92 18.19 -10.36
CA TYR A 545 24.73 16.83 -10.84
C TYR A 545 23.89 16.81 -12.11
N HIS A 546 24.25 15.92 -13.02
CA HIS A 546 23.40 15.52 -14.14
C HIS A 546 22.79 14.16 -13.78
N LEU A 547 21.49 14.10 -13.56
CA LEU A 547 20.78 12.92 -13.09
C LEU A 547 19.98 12.26 -14.22
N SER A 548 20.10 10.94 -14.33
CA SER A 548 19.18 10.09 -15.08
C SER A 548 17.84 9.92 -14.35
N GLY A 549 16.84 9.31 -14.99
CA GLY A 549 15.52 9.09 -14.39
C GLY A 549 15.57 8.30 -13.08
N VAL A 550 16.39 7.24 -13.02
CA VAL A 550 16.60 6.45 -11.80
C VAL A 550 17.26 7.28 -10.69
N GLU A 551 18.27 8.08 -11.01
CA GLU A 551 18.98 8.91 -10.03
C GLU A 551 18.10 10.03 -9.50
N ALA A 552 17.33 10.68 -10.38
CA ALA A 552 16.32 11.66 -10.01
C ALA A 552 15.23 11.03 -9.13
N LEU A 553 14.82 9.79 -9.41
CA LEU A 553 13.83 9.09 -8.60
C LEU A 553 14.36 8.78 -7.20
N ARG A 554 15.62 8.33 -7.09
CA ARG A 554 16.29 8.13 -5.78
C ARG A 554 16.23 9.41 -4.95
N LEU A 555 16.54 10.55 -5.58
CA LEU A 555 16.52 11.85 -4.92
C LEU A 555 15.09 12.27 -4.51
N ALA A 556 14.10 12.04 -5.36
CA ALA A 556 12.68 12.35 -5.08
C ALA A 556 12.07 11.49 -3.96
N ARG A 557 12.66 10.32 -3.66
CA ARG A 557 12.13 9.34 -2.69
C ARG A 557 12.83 9.33 -1.34
N THR A 558 14.01 9.93 -1.24
CA THR A 558 14.85 9.91 -0.04
C THR A 558 14.16 10.58 1.16
N ARG A 559 14.19 9.92 2.32
CA ARG A 559 13.47 10.33 3.54
C ARG A 559 14.31 10.26 4.82
N HIS A 560 15.37 9.47 4.90
CA HIS A 560 16.14 9.38 6.15
C HIS A 560 17.31 10.36 6.15
N THR A 561 17.51 11.02 7.30
CA THR A 561 18.28 12.26 7.58
C THR A 561 17.62 13.58 7.16
N SER A 562 16.46 13.58 6.49
CA SER A 562 15.71 14.79 6.10
C SER A 562 14.19 14.65 6.32
N SER A 563 13.45 15.74 6.55
CA SER A 563 12.00 15.69 6.79
C SER A 563 11.19 15.28 5.53
N ASP A 564 9.91 14.88 5.71
CA ASP A 564 8.99 14.67 4.57
C ASP A 564 8.80 15.96 3.74
N PHE A 565 8.99 17.12 4.39
CA PHE A 565 8.96 18.44 3.77
C PHE A 565 10.19 18.70 2.90
N ALA A 566 11.39 18.34 3.37
CA ALA A 566 12.60 18.39 2.55
C ALA A 566 12.50 17.48 1.31
N ARG A 567 11.78 16.36 1.40
CA ARG A 567 11.45 15.54 0.22
C ARG A 567 10.57 16.31 -0.77
N ALA A 568 9.52 16.99 -0.30
CA ALA A 568 8.67 17.83 -1.14
C ALA A 568 9.45 18.99 -1.80
N GLU A 569 10.42 19.59 -1.11
CA GLU A 569 11.30 20.62 -1.70
C GLU A 569 12.17 20.05 -2.82
N ARG A 570 12.75 18.86 -2.63
CA ARG A 570 13.52 18.19 -3.70
C ARG A 570 12.65 17.84 -4.91
N GLN A 571 11.40 17.43 -4.70
CA GLN A 571 10.45 17.18 -5.78
C GLN A 571 10.15 18.46 -6.57
N GLN A 572 9.97 19.59 -5.90
CA GLN A 572 9.84 20.90 -6.55
C GLN A 572 11.11 21.31 -7.31
N LEU A 573 12.29 21.05 -6.74
CA LEU A 573 13.57 21.29 -7.39
C LEU A 573 13.72 20.45 -8.67
N ILE A 574 13.29 19.18 -8.64
CA ILE A 574 13.25 18.30 -9.82
C ILE A 574 12.28 18.86 -10.88
N LEU A 575 11.08 19.31 -10.51
CA LEU A 575 10.14 19.94 -11.45
C LEU A 575 10.74 21.19 -12.11
N LYS A 576 11.47 22.00 -11.33
CA LYS A 576 12.19 23.17 -11.85
C LYS A 576 13.33 22.78 -12.79
N ALA A 577 14.05 21.69 -12.51
CA ALA A 577 15.08 21.15 -13.39
C ALA A 577 14.47 20.62 -14.70
N ILE A 578 13.33 19.91 -14.64
CA ILE A 578 12.57 19.47 -15.81
C ILE A 578 12.16 20.68 -16.66
N GLN A 579 11.60 21.74 -16.06
CA GLN A 579 11.24 22.97 -16.77
C GLN A 579 12.46 23.61 -17.44
N SER A 580 13.58 23.68 -16.72
CA SER A 580 14.84 24.25 -17.23
C SER A 580 15.38 23.46 -18.43
N LYS A 581 15.26 22.12 -18.39
CA LYS A 581 15.60 21.25 -19.52
C LYS A 581 14.64 21.48 -20.69
N ALA A 582 13.34 21.53 -20.41
CA ALA A 582 12.28 21.68 -21.38
C ALA A 582 12.39 23.00 -22.19
N ARG A 583 12.87 24.07 -21.56
CA ARG A 583 13.15 25.38 -22.21
C ARG A 583 14.18 25.35 -23.32
N ASN A 584 15.02 24.31 -23.37
CA ASN A 584 16.00 24.17 -24.44
C ASN A 584 15.38 23.70 -25.75
N PHE A 585 14.17 23.13 -25.70
CA PHE A 585 13.42 22.75 -26.90
C PHE A 585 12.64 23.97 -27.42
N GLY A 586 12.65 24.15 -28.75
CA GLY A 586 11.94 25.24 -29.40
C GLY A 586 11.05 24.76 -30.54
N PHE A 587 10.56 25.70 -31.35
CA PHE A 587 9.77 25.37 -32.55
C PHE A 587 10.52 24.48 -33.55
N GLY A 588 11.86 24.44 -33.51
CA GLY A 588 12.68 23.56 -34.34
C GLY A 588 12.60 22.09 -33.95
N ASP A 589 12.16 21.80 -32.72
CA ASP A 589 12.11 20.47 -32.12
C ASP A 589 10.65 19.97 -32.02
N ALA A 590 9.75 20.49 -32.84
CA ALA A 590 8.31 20.23 -32.75
C ALA A 590 7.96 18.75 -32.82
N ASP A 591 8.65 17.97 -33.66
CA ASP A 591 8.46 16.52 -33.75
C ASP A 591 8.89 15.82 -32.46
N THR A 592 10.01 16.24 -31.86
CA THR A 592 10.49 15.72 -30.57
C THR A 592 9.54 16.08 -29.44
N ILE A 593 9.05 17.32 -29.38
CA ILE A 593 8.08 17.78 -28.38
C ILE A 593 6.77 16.99 -28.51
N TYR A 594 6.30 16.73 -29.74
CA TYR A 594 5.11 15.94 -29.99
C TYR A 594 5.25 14.51 -29.46
N GLU A 595 6.37 13.83 -29.78
CA GLU A 595 6.60 12.46 -29.30
C GLU A 595 6.80 12.41 -27.78
N ILE A 596 7.48 13.38 -27.17
CA ILE A 596 7.59 13.48 -25.71
C ILE A 596 6.20 13.64 -25.10
N ALA A 597 5.41 14.62 -25.54
CA ALA A 597 4.08 14.86 -25.01
C ALA A 597 3.17 13.64 -25.16
N ARG A 598 3.21 12.98 -26.33
CA ARG A 598 2.45 11.76 -26.59
C ARG A 598 2.87 10.61 -25.69
N SER A 599 4.18 10.42 -25.48
CA SER A 599 4.71 9.36 -24.61
C SER A 599 4.33 9.61 -23.15
N VAL A 600 4.55 10.84 -22.65
CA VAL A 600 4.19 11.25 -21.29
C VAL A 600 2.70 10.99 -21.04
N LEU A 601 1.82 11.53 -21.88
CA LEU A 601 0.37 11.41 -21.68
C LEU A 601 -0.13 9.96 -21.76
N LYS A 602 0.51 9.11 -22.58
CA LYS A 602 0.18 7.67 -22.65
C LYS A 602 0.50 6.95 -21.34
N GLN A 603 1.52 7.40 -20.61
CA GLN A 603 2.02 6.76 -19.38
C GLN A 603 1.46 7.39 -18.10
N THR A 604 0.63 8.43 -18.21
CA THR A 604 0.10 9.17 -17.04
C THR A 604 -1.43 9.19 -17.05
N GLU A 605 -2.04 9.18 -15.87
CA GLU A 605 -3.48 9.46 -15.74
C GLU A 605 -3.68 10.98 -15.67
N THR A 606 -4.44 11.56 -16.60
CA THR A 606 -4.54 13.01 -16.79
C THR A 606 -5.82 13.40 -17.51
N ASN A 607 -6.28 14.63 -17.28
CA ASN A 607 -7.37 15.27 -18.03
C ASN A 607 -6.85 16.35 -19.01
N ILE A 608 -5.55 16.31 -19.33
CA ILE A 608 -4.89 17.17 -20.33
C ILE A 608 -4.83 16.40 -21.64
N GLU A 609 -5.44 16.95 -22.68
CA GLU A 609 -5.38 16.38 -24.04
C GLU A 609 -4.03 16.69 -24.70
N LEU A 610 -3.63 15.89 -25.70
CA LEU A 610 -2.35 16.05 -26.38
C LEU A 610 -2.16 17.44 -26.99
N GLU A 611 -3.20 17.97 -27.62
CA GLU A 611 -3.18 19.32 -28.19
C GLU A 611 -3.06 20.40 -27.11
N GLU A 612 -3.69 20.20 -25.95
CA GLU A 612 -3.56 21.10 -24.79
C GLU A 612 -2.14 21.07 -24.23
N ALA A 613 -1.55 19.89 -24.04
CA ALA A 613 -0.19 19.75 -23.54
C ALA A 613 0.83 20.46 -24.44
N ILE A 614 0.72 20.30 -25.76
CA ILE A 614 1.60 20.99 -26.73
C ILE A 614 1.37 22.50 -26.67
N ALA A 615 0.11 22.95 -26.61
CA ALA A 615 -0.21 24.36 -26.50
C ALA A 615 0.33 24.99 -25.21
N TYR A 616 0.18 24.30 -24.08
CA TYR A 616 0.69 24.72 -22.78
C TYR A 616 2.22 24.79 -22.76
N PHE A 617 2.90 23.79 -23.34
CA PHE A 617 4.35 23.82 -23.50
C PHE A 617 4.79 25.11 -24.20
N PHE A 618 4.25 25.38 -25.40
CA PHE A 618 4.68 26.57 -26.15
C PHE A 618 4.31 27.89 -25.48
N ARG A 619 3.15 27.95 -24.80
CA ARG A 619 2.66 29.15 -24.12
C ARG A 619 3.48 29.47 -22.87
N TYR A 620 3.77 28.45 -22.06
CA TYR A 620 4.28 28.64 -20.70
C TYR A 620 5.75 28.26 -20.51
N GLN A 621 6.42 27.60 -21.47
CA GLN A 621 7.84 27.18 -21.35
C GLN A 621 8.77 28.28 -20.80
N ASN A 622 8.53 29.55 -21.16
CA ASN A 622 9.37 30.68 -20.77
C ASN A 622 8.95 31.35 -19.44
N TYR A 623 7.94 30.85 -18.74
CA TYR A 623 7.47 31.44 -17.47
C TYR A 623 8.33 30.93 -16.33
N GLU A 624 8.87 31.82 -15.50
CA GLU A 624 9.74 31.44 -14.39
C GLU A 624 8.95 30.89 -13.21
N ILE A 625 9.48 29.84 -12.58
CA ILE A 625 9.02 29.39 -11.27
C ILE A 625 9.60 30.35 -10.24
N THR A 626 8.76 31.25 -9.72
CA THR A 626 9.14 32.34 -8.80
C THR A 626 8.97 31.95 -7.33
N SER A 627 8.04 31.04 -7.02
CA SER A 627 7.81 30.52 -5.67
C SER A 627 7.66 29.01 -5.63
N MET A 628 8.22 28.39 -4.60
CA MET A 628 8.19 26.95 -4.32
C MET A 628 8.03 26.78 -2.81
N ASP A 629 6.81 26.53 -2.36
CA ASP A 629 6.44 26.51 -0.95
C ASP A 629 5.91 25.13 -0.55
N VAL A 630 6.11 24.73 0.70
CA VAL A 630 5.69 23.43 1.22
C VAL A 630 4.85 23.63 2.48
N MET A 631 3.66 23.05 2.52
CA MET A 631 2.86 23.01 3.74
C MET A 631 3.47 22.03 4.74
N SER A 632 3.64 22.46 5.99
CA SER A 632 4.34 21.72 7.04
C SER A 632 3.79 22.00 8.44
N SER A 633 4.19 21.17 9.40
CA SER A 633 3.95 21.39 10.84
C SER A 633 4.58 22.70 11.35
N GLY A 634 5.53 23.24 10.59
CA GLY A 634 6.15 24.52 10.86
C GLY A 634 5.22 25.70 10.58
N ASN A 635 4.42 25.67 9.50
CA ASN A 635 3.66 26.84 9.03
C ASN A 635 2.19 26.79 9.42
N VAL A 636 1.39 26.10 8.62
CA VAL A 636 -0.07 26.11 8.68
C VAL A 636 -0.64 24.79 9.17
N LEU A 637 0.21 23.81 9.42
CA LEU A 637 -0.18 22.52 9.99
C LEU A 637 0.38 22.34 11.41
N TYR A 638 -0.17 21.37 12.12
CA TYR A 638 0.36 20.82 13.36
C TYR A 638 0.24 19.30 13.35
N VAL A 639 0.98 18.65 14.24
CA VAL A 639 0.87 17.21 14.49
C VAL A 639 -0.15 17.05 15.61
N PRO A 640 -1.33 16.46 15.36
CA PRO A 640 -2.29 16.19 16.43
C PRO A 640 -1.71 15.18 17.42
N GLU A 641 -2.13 15.25 18.68
CA GLU A 641 -1.75 14.25 19.69
C GLU A 641 -2.12 12.85 19.19
N TYR A 642 -1.14 11.95 19.18
CA TYR A 642 -1.37 10.55 18.86
C TYR A 642 -2.06 9.92 20.07
N THR A 643 -3.36 9.67 19.97
CA THR A 643 -4.09 8.88 20.96
C THR A 643 -4.41 7.52 20.36
N THR A 644 -3.94 6.46 21.01
CA THR A 644 -4.27 5.09 20.59
C THR A 644 -5.75 4.78 20.85
N VAL A 645 -6.29 3.75 20.20
CA VAL A 645 -7.67 3.29 20.43
C VAL A 645 -7.93 3.00 21.91
N GLU A 646 -6.92 2.45 22.59
CA GLU A 646 -6.97 2.07 24.00
C GLU A 646 -6.89 3.28 24.95
N GLU A 647 -6.02 4.24 24.67
CA GLU A 647 -5.97 5.52 25.42
C GLU A 647 -7.25 6.34 25.22
N CYS A 648 -7.86 6.30 24.03
CA CYS A 648 -9.14 6.95 23.78
C CYS A 648 -10.31 6.29 24.50
N ALA A 649 -10.33 4.95 24.58
CA ALA A 649 -11.33 4.23 25.36
C ALA A 649 -11.24 4.60 26.85
N THR A 650 -10.02 4.74 27.37
CA THR A 650 -9.74 5.15 28.75
C THR A 650 -10.18 6.61 28.99
N ARG A 651 -9.77 7.55 28.13
CA ARG A 651 -10.18 8.96 28.20
C ARG A 651 -11.69 9.15 28.07
N LYS A 652 -12.36 8.41 27.20
CA LYS A 652 -13.83 8.43 27.07
C LYS A 652 -14.50 7.95 28.37
N ALA A 653 -14.02 6.87 28.96
CA ALA A 653 -14.54 6.36 30.23
C ALA A 653 -14.31 7.34 31.40
N GLU A 654 -13.17 8.03 31.44
CA GLU A 654 -12.86 9.04 32.46
C GLU A 654 -13.68 10.33 32.27
N ALA A 655 -13.83 10.81 31.04
CA ALA A 655 -14.64 11.98 30.71
C ALA A 655 -16.13 11.74 31.01
N GLU A 656 -16.66 10.54 30.69
CA GLU A 656 -18.01 10.13 31.07
C GLU A 656 -18.19 10.08 32.60
N ALA A 657 -17.18 9.61 33.34
CA ALA A 657 -17.21 9.57 34.80
C ALA A 657 -17.17 10.98 35.43
N ASN A 658 -16.51 11.94 34.78
CA ASN A 658 -16.34 13.32 35.27
C ASN A 658 -17.36 14.32 34.69
N GLY A 659 -18.19 13.90 33.74
CA GLY A 659 -19.17 14.77 33.06
C GLY A 659 -18.53 15.78 32.12
N GLU A 660 -17.35 15.46 31.57
CA GLU A 660 -16.58 16.29 30.63
C GLU A 660 -16.78 15.79 29.18
N ASP A 661 -16.56 16.67 28.21
CA ASP A 661 -16.69 16.34 26.78
C ASP A 661 -15.40 15.71 26.25
N ALA A 662 -15.46 14.47 25.79
CA ALA A 662 -14.33 13.69 25.26
C ALA A 662 -14.01 14.03 23.79
N SER A 663 -14.09 15.31 23.42
CA SER A 663 -13.77 15.77 22.07
C SER A 663 -12.31 15.47 21.72
N GLY A 664 -12.07 14.76 20.61
CA GLY A 664 -10.72 14.32 20.17
C GLY A 664 -10.55 12.81 20.03
N CYS A 665 -11.53 12.00 20.45
CA CYS A 665 -11.49 10.53 20.38
C CYS A 665 -12.44 9.90 19.35
N ASP A 666 -12.90 10.67 18.37
CA ASP A 666 -13.92 10.23 17.42
C ASP A 666 -13.34 9.68 16.11
N ASP A 667 -12.08 9.96 15.82
CA ASP A 667 -11.40 9.50 14.61
C ASP A 667 -10.14 8.68 14.97
N LEU A 668 -10.25 7.34 14.91
CA LEU A 668 -9.26 6.39 15.43
C LEU A 668 -8.01 6.18 14.54
N ASN A 669 -7.62 7.16 13.72
CA ASN A 669 -6.56 7.00 12.71
C ASN A 669 -5.56 8.18 12.66
N HIS A 670 -5.16 8.71 13.81
CA HIS A 670 -4.23 9.85 13.90
C HIS A 670 -2.74 9.45 13.89
N ALA A 671 -2.40 8.19 13.60
CA ALA A 671 -1.02 7.76 13.51
C ALA A 671 -0.30 8.50 12.36
N TYR A 672 0.67 9.36 12.73
CA TYR A 672 1.49 10.12 11.79
C TYR A 672 0.66 10.97 10.81
N THR A 673 -0.31 11.73 11.31
CA THR A 673 -1.12 12.67 10.51
C THR A 673 -0.71 14.12 10.73
N LEU A 674 -1.15 15.00 9.83
CA LEU A 674 -1.05 16.45 9.95
C LEU A 674 -2.44 17.07 9.87
N ALA A 675 -2.72 18.09 10.67
CA ALA A 675 -3.99 18.83 10.63
C ALA A 675 -3.73 20.34 10.49
N PRO A 676 -4.67 21.13 9.96
CA PRO A 676 -4.54 22.60 9.92
C PRO A 676 -4.41 23.17 11.34
N ARG A 677 -3.50 24.12 11.58
CA ARG A 677 -3.37 24.74 12.91
C ARG A 677 -4.70 25.29 13.40
N ASP A 678 -4.95 25.11 14.69
CA ASP A 678 -6.22 25.46 15.35
C ASP A 678 -7.46 24.82 14.70
N ASN A 679 -7.25 23.76 13.89
CA ASN A 679 -8.25 23.14 13.03
C ASN A 679 -8.92 24.13 12.04
N ASP A 680 -8.24 25.22 11.68
CA ASP A 680 -8.76 26.24 10.78
C ASP A 680 -8.34 25.99 9.31
N TRP A 681 -9.28 25.48 8.51
CA TRP A 681 -9.07 25.28 7.07
C TRP A 681 -8.90 26.60 6.29
N ASN A 682 -9.35 27.74 6.83
CA ASN A 682 -9.10 29.04 6.20
C ASN A 682 -7.63 29.42 6.26
N LEU A 683 -6.87 28.90 7.23
CA LEU A 683 -5.44 29.15 7.31
C LEU A 683 -4.69 28.54 6.12
N ILE A 684 -5.12 27.35 5.66
CA ILE A 684 -4.58 26.76 4.44
C ILE A 684 -4.93 27.63 3.23
N LYS A 685 -6.19 28.04 3.08
CA LYS A 685 -6.60 28.94 1.99
C LYS A 685 -5.78 30.25 2.01
N TRP A 686 -5.58 30.84 3.19
CA TRP A 686 -4.72 32.02 3.36
C TRP A 686 -3.28 31.75 2.91
N PHE A 687 -2.71 30.59 3.26
CA PHE A 687 -1.36 30.22 2.81
C PHE A 687 -1.25 30.16 1.29
N PHE A 688 -2.25 29.59 0.62
CA PHE A 688 -2.30 29.60 -0.84
C PHE A 688 -2.43 31.03 -1.40
N ARG A 689 -3.27 31.87 -0.80
CA ARG A 689 -3.40 33.29 -1.17
C ARG A 689 -2.10 34.06 -1.06
N GLU A 690 -1.42 33.91 0.07
CA GLU A 690 -0.15 34.59 0.31
C GLU A 690 0.87 34.16 -0.74
N ASN A 691 0.98 32.86 -1.02
CA ASN A 691 1.99 32.36 -1.94
C ASN A 691 1.61 32.50 -3.43
N PHE A 692 0.33 32.57 -3.80
CA PHE A 692 -0.10 32.70 -5.20
C PHE A 692 -0.42 34.13 -5.63
N ASP A 693 -0.94 34.99 -4.74
CA ASP A 693 -1.42 36.33 -5.12
C ASP A 693 -0.39 37.45 -4.83
N THR A 694 0.52 37.29 -3.86
CA THR A 694 1.43 38.38 -3.44
C THR A 694 2.67 38.49 -4.34
N ALA A 695 3.03 39.71 -4.75
CA ALA A 695 4.06 39.96 -5.78
C ALA A 695 5.50 39.87 -5.26
#